data_AF-A0A1E3IXG1-F1
#
_entry.id   AF-A0A1E3IXG1-F1
#
_cell.length_a   1.000
_cell.length_b   1.000
_cell.length_c   1.000
_cell.angle_alpha   90.00
_cell.angle_beta   90.00
_cell.angle_gamma   90.00
#
_symmetry.space_group_name_H-M   'P 1'
#
loop_
_entity.id
_entity.type
_entity.pdbx_description
1 polymer ?
#
loop_
_entity_poly.entity_id
_entity_poly.type
_entity_poly.pdbx_seq_one_letter_code
_entity_poly.pdbx_strand_id
1 'polypeptide(L)'
;MPLKSSYLDLEWPRSDGDSSCWPQPSPPAPGKWYLEPAPLTDPKCALYEQKTAQSIAEFLKLDIDARTRMALPEGYKIFAYRRRQDDNTLRTKYYVYGSKNALRFQSTREWEPHAIWLFDASKDLNDHTQCDCPYSKLEQETRPSVTNSQKRKTLDADSTPSPSSSTPAKTSRGSGPSSSLSPPSQSPASHGKSRSEKRMSSTETEQGNHETSFEDAEDLGELISPSSAPERVADLQQKRKIRKGELVWFRIETIKPPPGSKFERIRPVTHWPALVFKMALDYTPSRPQSNSDNDQSHTHCNLYHLRPLGMFSPYDVVSRNSTDLLPWLAGLALFSPLHTWDHIYLAAQEILEEGARDEAIELNKIFSDPLELSKAAQRLPSWNRKWTKNIMFEDMEDWNTVVTRLAFAIQAAVIITTCWTLTDPISLREDDPDLSKEEIKAIAENRKRFYQGFYWGGERMWIEDMVRLKRPWSELQELHCITPSPGATEHCLFFRISKITAEASPDHTIETPSYRSLLYGDLFELVEEETETGAGNLAASAQKRDPGQPSVAQNYIAPKKFAYRQINTEDSEAVCDISDIAGRAYPDLLDHDKQNWFIDPHRIDMTEGRQEPDDHLLSIMGLKPGYIAMSDSKYWKVDLHEIVQYGSTTIRNKMRAFYSELVQSCLREN
;
A
#
# COMPACT_ATOMS: atom_id res chain seq x y z
N MET A 1 27.02 25.27 -29.62
CA MET A 1 27.83 24.07 -29.88
C MET A 1 27.70 23.17 -28.66
N PRO A 2 27.57 21.84 -28.82
CA PRO A 2 27.53 20.94 -27.67
C PRO A 2 28.82 21.14 -26.87
N LEU A 3 28.68 21.31 -25.56
CA LEU A 3 29.81 21.34 -24.64
C LEU A 3 30.51 19.98 -24.80
N LYS A 4 31.80 19.98 -25.17
CA LYS A 4 32.63 18.77 -25.10
C LYS A 4 32.50 18.22 -23.67
N SER A 5 32.26 16.91 -23.55
CA SER A 5 32.23 16.21 -22.27
C SER A 5 33.48 16.59 -21.47
N SER A 6 33.31 16.87 -20.18
CA SER A 6 34.42 17.10 -19.25
C SER A 6 35.28 15.84 -19.02
N TYR A 7 34.74 14.66 -19.38
CA TYR A 7 35.43 13.37 -19.35
C TYR A 7 35.73 12.89 -20.77
N LEU A 8 37.01 12.67 -21.08
CA LEU A 8 37.48 12.16 -22.37
C LEU A 8 36.89 10.79 -22.73
N ASP A 9 36.50 9.99 -21.73
CA ASP A 9 35.99 8.63 -21.93
C ASP A 9 34.48 8.56 -22.23
N LEU A 10 33.75 9.69 -22.15
CA LEU A 10 32.31 9.77 -22.47
C LEU A 10 32.09 10.33 -23.89
N GLU A 11 32.73 9.70 -24.88
CA GLU A 11 32.46 9.92 -26.30
C GLU A 11 31.68 8.74 -26.87
N TRP A 12 30.60 8.99 -27.61
CA TRP A 12 29.79 7.93 -28.20
C TRP A 12 30.60 7.13 -29.22
N PRO A 13 30.77 5.80 -29.04
CA PRO A 13 31.51 5.00 -30.00
C PRO A 13 30.71 4.73 -31.28
N ARG A 14 29.37 4.84 -31.21
CA ARG A 14 28.44 4.56 -32.32
C ARG A 14 27.05 5.14 -32.03
N SER A 15 26.21 5.17 -33.06
CA SER A 15 24.80 5.57 -32.97
C SER A 15 23.95 4.79 -33.98
N ASP A 16 22.74 4.37 -33.60
CA ASP A 16 21.68 3.94 -34.53
C ASP A 16 20.74 5.09 -34.92
N GLY A 17 21.07 6.32 -34.53
CA GLY A 17 20.26 7.52 -34.74
C GLY A 17 20.10 7.90 -36.20
N ASP A 18 18.88 8.25 -36.58
CA ASP A 18 18.50 8.74 -37.89
C ASP A 18 17.60 9.97 -37.74
N SER A 19 18.09 11.12 -38.21
CA SER A 19 17.33 12.38 -38.15
C SER A 19 16.05 12.35 -38.99
N SER A 20 15.91 11.42 -39.95
CA SER A 20 14.67 11.21 -40.69
C SER A 20 13.56 10.58 -39.85
N CYS A 21 13.90 9.93 -38.74
CA CYS A 21 12.96 9.44 -37.73
C CYS A 21 12.42 10.57 -36.82
N TRP A 22 12.91 11.80 -36.98
CA TRP A 22 12.40 12.92 -36.20
C TRP A 22 10.99 13.29 -36.63
N PRO A 23 10.09 13.54 -35.68
CA PRO A 23 8.74 13.99 -36.00
C PRO A 23 8.78 15.43 -36.52
N GLN A 24 7.88 15.74 -37.46
CA GLN A 24 7.70 17.09 -37.96
C GLN A 24 7.13 17.99 -36.85
N PRO A 25 7.77 19.12 -36.51
CA PRO A 25 7.22 20.06 -35.55
C PRO A 25 5.84 20.55 -35.99
N SER A 26 4.95 20.76 -35.02
CA SER A 26 3.61 21.32 -35.26
C SER A 26 3.44 22.64 -34.51
N PRO A 27 2.78 23.64 -35.12
CA PRO A 27 2.54 24.90 -34.44
C PRO A 27 1.54 24.71 -33.30
N PRO A 28 1.62 25.53 -32.24
CA PRO A 28 0.66 25.51 -31.14
C PRO A 28 -0.76 25.78 -31.65
N ALA A 29 -1.71 24.92 -31.27
CA ALA A 29 -3.12 25.07 -31.57
C ALA A 29 -3.96 24.99 -30.28
N PRO A 30 -5.03 25.80 -30.13
CA PRO A 30 -5.86 25.81 -28.93
C PRO A 30 -6.43 24.42 -28.62
N GLY A 31 -6.27 23.97 -27.37
CA GLY A 31 -6.79 22.69 -26.88
C GLY A 31 -6.12 21.42 -27.45
N LYS A 32 -5.21 21.54 -28.42
CA LYS A 32 -4.51 20.42 -29.06
C LYS A 32 -3.07 20.30 -28.58
N TRP A 33 -2.55 19.09 -28.60
CA TRP A 33 -1.12 18.86 -28.39
C TRP A 33 -0.35 19.34 -29.62
N TYR A 34 0.77 20.00 -29.40
CA TYR A 34 1.74 20.35 -30.42
C TYR A 34 3.12 19.85 -30.03
N LEU A 35 4.00 19.70 -31.01
CA LEU A 35 5.32 19.11 -30.83
C LEU A 35 6.38 20.07 -31.36
N GLU A 36 7.41 20.30 -30.56
CA GLU A 36 8.56 21.10 -30.96
C GLU A 36 9.86 20.47 -30.44
N PRO A 37 11.00 20.70 -31.11
CA PRO A 37 12.29 20.33 -30.54
C PRO A 37 12.51 21.05 -29.21
N ALA A 38 12.90 20.32 -28.16
CA ALA A 38 13.20 20.93 -26.88
C ALA A 38 14.47 21.79 -27.00
N PRO A 39 14.49 23.03 -26.51
CA PRO A 39 15.70 23.83 -26.45
C PRO A 39 16.78 23.13 -25.62
N LEU A 40 18.05 23.21 -26.02
CA LEU A 40 19.15 22.62 -25.24
C LEU A 40 19.28 23.21 -23.83
N THR A 41 18.74 24.42 -23.63
CA THR A 41 18.69 25.09 -22.33
C THR A 41 17.54 24.60 -21.44
N ASP A 42 16.66 23.73 -21.93
CA ASP A 42 15.55 23.18 -21.15
C ASP A 42 16.11 22.26 -20.05
N PRO A 43 15.72 22.43 -18.76
CA PRO A 43 16.18 21.60 -17.66
C PRO A 43 15.94 20.09 -17.88
N LYS A 44 14.94 19.71 -18.68
CA LYS A 44 14.71 18.30 -19.01
C LYS A 44 15.73 17.77 -20.00
N CYS A 45 16.26 18.56 -20.92
CA CYS A 45 17.38 18.14 -21.76
C CYS A 45 18.60 17.82 -20.90
N ALA A 46 18.94 18.72 -19.98
CA ALA A 46 20.01 18.52 -19.01
C ALA A 46 19.84 17.24 -18.17
N LEU A 47 18.60 16.95 -17.73
CA LEU A 47 18.31 15.72 -16.98
C LEU A 47 18.55 14.45 -17.80
N TYR A 48 18.14 14.42 -19.08
CA TYR A 48 18.41 13.28 -19.96
C TYR A 48 19.91 13.09 -20.19
N GLU A 49 20.65 14.17 -20.40
CA GLU A 49 22.11 14.13 -20.57
C GLU A 49 22.83 13.65 -19.29
N GLN A 50 22.36 14.11 -18.12
CA GLN A 50 22.89 13.71 -16.81
C GLN A 50 22.62 12.23 -16.53
N LYS A 51 21.38 11.77 -16.73
CA LYS A 51 21.02 10.36 -16.52
C LYS A 51 21.72 9.43 -17.51
N THR A 52 21.91 9.88 -18.76
CA THR A 52 22.68 9.13 -19.75
C THR A 52 24.15 8.98 -19.33
N ALA A 53 24.78 10.06 -18.86
CA ALA A 53 26.15 10.01 -18.35
C ALA A 53 26.27 9.09 -17.13
N GLN A 54 25.35 9.21 -16.17
CA GLN A 54 25.30 8.37 -14.97
C GLN A 54 25.22 6.88 -15.31
N SER A 55 24.25 6.48 -16.15
CA SER A 55 24.06 5.06 -16.49
C SER A 55 25.24 4.47 -17.28
N ILE A 56 25.90 5.26 -18.13
CA ILE A 56 27.10 4.80 -18.86
C ILE A 56 28.31 4.70 -17.93
N ALA A 57 28.49 5.66 -17.02
CA ALA A 57 29.56 5.60 -16.04
C ALA A 57 29.40 4.40 -15.08
N GLU A 58 28.18 4.12 -14.62
CA GLU A 58 27.88 2.91 -13.84
C GLU A 58 28.22 1.64 -14.61
N PHE A 59 27.85 1.56 -15.90
CA PHE A 59 28.19 0.44 -16.78
C PHE A 59 29.71 0.25 -16.95
N LEU A 60 30.45 1.35 -17.10
CA LEU A 60 31.91 1.35 -17.26
C LEU A 60 32.67 1.30 -15.93
N LYS A 61 31.97 1.37 -14.79
CA LYS A 61 32.55 1.51 -13.44
C LYS A 61 33.46 2.75 -13.30
N LEU A 62 33.06 3.85 -13.91
CA LEU A 62 33.73 5.15 -13.78
C LEU A 62 33.14 5.93 -12.60
N ASP A 63 34.01 6.57 -11.83
CA ASP A 63 33.61 7.53 -10.80
C ASP A 63 33.48 8.92 -11.44
N ILE A 64 32.24 9.41 -11.55
CA ILE A 64 31.93 10.72 -12.15
C ILE A 64 31.09 11.56 -11.19
N ASP A 65 31.28 12.87 -11.25
CA ASP A 65 30.40 13.81 -10.54
C ASP A 65 28.95 13.62 -11.02
N ALA A 66 28.00 13.55 -10.08
CA ALA A 66 26.57 13.45 -10.36
C ALA A 66 26.04 14.55 -11.32
N ARG A 67 26.73 15.70 -11.42
CA ARG A 67 26.40 16.82 -12.32
C ARG A 67 26.94 16.65 -13.73
N THR A 68 27.75 15.63 -14.00
CA THR A 68 28.32 15.34 -15.32
C THR A 68 27.21 15.11 -16.34
N ARG A 69 27.38 15.66 -17.54
CA ARG A 69 26.39 15.56 -18.63
C ARG A 69 27.05 14.98 -19.87
N MET A 70 26.31 14.14 -20.57
CA MET A 70 26.69 13.58 -21.85
C MET A 70 25.61 13.92 -22.87
N ALA A 71 25.97 14.62 -23.94
CA ALA A 71 25.06 14.94 -25.03
C ALA A 71 24.48 13.65 -25.63
N LEU A 72 23.28 13.69 -26.21
CA LEU A 72 22.71 12.53 -26.92
C LEU A 72 23.57 12.15 -28.15
N PRO A 73 23.57 10.87 -28.57
CA PRO A 73 24.36 10.43 -29.72
C PRO A 73 23.85 11.07 -31.02
N GLU A 74 24.69 11.07 -32.05
CA GLU A 74 24.34 11.66 -33.35
C GLU A 74 23.02 11.07 -33.88
N GLY A 75 22.16 11.91 -34.46
CA GLY A 75 20.85 11.51 -34.97
C GLY A 75 19.73 11.45 -33.92
N TYR A 76 20.03 11.66 -32.64
CA TYR A 76 19.02 11.75 -31.58
C TYR A 76 18.66 13.19 -31.21
N LYS A 77 17.40 13.39 -30.80
CA LYS A 77 16.90 14.69 -30.34
C LYS A 77 15.74 14.56 -29.37
N ILE A 78 15.69 15.46 -28.38
CA ILE A 78 14.56 15.56 -27.45
C ILE A 78 13.50 16.48 -28.03
N PHE A 79 12.25 16.05 -28.02
CA PHE A 79 11.10 16.85 -28.39
C PHE A 79 10.18 17.05 -27.20
N ALA A 80 9.66 18.27 -27.07
CA ALA A 80 8.65 18.64 -26.10
C ALA A 80 7.26 18.54 -26.76
N TYR A 81 6.42 17.67 -26.23
CA TYR A 81 5.01 17.56 -26.57
C TYR A 81 4.21 18.37 -25.57
N ARG A 82 3.60 19.46 -26.03
CA ARG A 82 3.01 20.50 -25.18
C ARG A 82 1.52 20.64 -25.44
N ARG A 83 0.74 20.93 -24.40
CA ARG A 83 -0.69 21.28 -24.50
C ARG A 83 -1.01 22.36 -23.47
N ARG A 84 -1.64 23.44 -23.91
CA ARG A 84 -2.23 24.43 -23.00
C ARG A 84 -3.47 23.82 -22.35
N GLN A 85 -3.53 23.88 -21.03
CA GLN A 85 -4.69 23.52 -20.23
C GLN A 85 -5.65 24.72 -20.13
N ASP A 86 -6.86 24.48 -19.63
CA ASP A 86 -7.92 25.50 -19.56
C ASP A 86 -7.56 26.65 -18.60
N ASP A 87 -6.69 26.39 -17.62
CA ASP A 87 -6.09 27.36 -16.69
C ASP A 87 -4.89 28.13 -17.29
N ASN A 88 -4.65 28.00 -18.59
CA ASN A 88 -3.53 28.57 -19.32
C ASN A 88 -2.13 28.03 -18.90
N THR A 89 -2.06 26.99 -18.06
CA THR A 89 -0.80 26.29 -17.77
C THR A 89 -0.40 25.38 -18.93
N LEU A 90 0.89 25.09 -19.05
CA LEU A 90 1.45 24.34 -20.17
C LEU A 90 1.90 22.95 -19.73
N ARG A 91 1.06 21.94 -19.95
CA ARG A 91 1.45 20.55 -19.73
C ARG A 91 2.46 20.14 -20.78
N THR A 92 3.66 19.75 -20.35
CA THR A 92 4.76 19.34 -21.23
C THR A 92 5.18 17.91 -20.94
N LYS A 93 5.33 17.09 -21.99
CA LYS A 93 5.94 15.75 -21.96
C LYS A 93 7.18 15.76 -22.85
N TYR A 94 8.22 15.05 -22.46
CA TYR A 94 9.47 14.99 -23.22
C TYR A 94 9.65 13.59 -23.79
N TYR A 95 10.15 13.53 -25.02
CA TYR A 95 10.39 12.29 -25.75
C TYR A 95 11.73 12.35 -26.45
N VAL A 96 12.50 11.26 -26.38
CA VAL A 96 13.72 11.11 -27.18
C VAL A 96 13.34 10.41 -28.50
N TYR A 97 13.66 11.05 -29.64
CA TYR A 97 13.48 10.50 -30.99
C TYR A 97 14.85 10.34 -31.65
N GLY A 98 14.93 9.43 -32.63
CA GLY A 98 16.13 9.22 -33.44
C GLY A 98 16.42 7.75 -33.74
N SER A 99 16.05 6.82 -32.87
CA SER A 99 16.33 5.40 -33.09
C SER A 99 15.65 4.87 -34.36
N LYS A 100 16.34 3.99 -35.09
CA LYS A 100 15.72 3.17 -36.15
C LYS A 100 14.85 2.05 -35.58
N ASN A 101 15.10 1.67 -34.33
CA ASN A 101 14.50 0.51 -33.68
C ASN A 101 13.32 0.87 -32.77
N ALA A 102 13.26 2.09 -32.25
CA ALA A 102 12.18 2.59 -31.39
C ALA A 102 11.58 3.89 -31.93
N LEU A 103 10.25 3.99 -31.96
CA LEU A 103 9.56 5.21 -32.42
C LEU A 103 9.92 6.42 -31.55
N ARG A 104 9.99 6.22 -30.22
CA ARG A 104 10.39 7.21 -29.22
C ARG A 104 10.59 6.55 -27.86
N PHE A 105 11.36 7.19 -26.98
CA PHE A 105 11.47 6.84 -25.57
C PHE A 105 10.74 7.90 -24.73
N GLN A 106 9.88 7.47 -23.80
CA GLN A 106 8.97 8.35 -23.04
C GLN A 106 9.53 8.83 -21.69
N SER A 107 10.63 8.22 -21.24
CA SER A 107 11.30 8.56 -19.98
C SER A 107 12.81 8.29 -20.09
N THR A 108 13.59 8.74 -19.11
CA THR A 108 15.03 8.40 -19.03
C THR A 108 15.20 6.90 -18.80
N ARG A 109 14.40 6.28 -17.93
CA ARG A 109 14.43 4.84 -17.62
C ARG A 109 14.21 3.94 -18.85
N GLU A 110 13.40 4.37 -19.81
CA GLU A 110 13.23 3.64 -21.08
C GLU A 110 14.46 3.81 -22.01
N TRP A 111 15.13 4.95 -21.94
CA TRP A 111 16.25 5.35 -22.79
C TRP A 111 17.60 4.79 -22.31
N GLU A 112 17.86 4.80 -21.01
CA GLU A 112 19.11 4.37 -20.36
C GLU A 112 19.64 3.01 -20.85
N PRO A 113 18.86 1.91 -20.90
CA PRO A 113 19.35 0.63 -21.42
C PRO A 113 19.68 0.68 -22.92
N HIS A 114 19.03 1.53 -23.71
CA HIS A 114 19.37 1.72 -25.13
C HIS A 114 20.67 2.53 -25.28
N ALA A 115 20.87 3.55 -24.44
CA ALA A 115 22.12 4.28 -24.36
C ALA A 115 23.31 3.36 -24.01
N ILE A 116 23.16 2.47 -23.02
CA ILE A 116 24.19 1.49 -22.67
C ILE A 116 24.48 0.55 -23.86
N TRP A 117 23.45 0.05 -24.55
CA TRP A 117 23.62 -0.79 -25.74
C TRP A 117 24.37 -0.05 -26.87
N LEU A 118 24.09 1.24 -27.08
CA LEU A 118 24.85 2.06 -28.02
C LEU A 118 26.31 2.21 -27.59
N PHE A 119 26.58 2.31 -26.30
CA PHE A 119 27.94 2.45 -25.78
C PHE A 119 28.73 1.12 -25.78
N ASP A 120 28.07 -0.01 -25.59
CA ASP A 120 28.67 -1.35 -25.50
C ASP A 120 29.05 -1.91 -26.88
N ALA A 121 30.25 -1.57 -27.36
CA ALA A 121 30.77 -2.03 -28.65
C ALA A 121 30.84 -3.56 -28.82
N SER A 122 30.69 -4.35 -27.75
CA SER A 122 30.67 -5.82 -27.83
C SER A 122 29.37 -6.39 -28.42
N LYS A 123 28.26 -5.64 -28.34
CA LYS A 123 26.95 -6.02 -28.90
C LYS A 123 26.83 -5.55 -30.35
N ASP A 124 26.13 -6.27 -31.23
CA ASP A 124 25.97 -5.85 -32.64
C ASP A 124 24.94 -4.70 -32.76
N LEU A 125 25.32 -3.60 -33.43
CA LEU A 125 24.45 -2.45 -33.65
C LEU A 125 23.27 -2.77 -34.58
N ASN A 126 23.39 -3.79 -35.43
CA ASN A 126 22.33 -4.22 -36.34
C ASN A 126 21.34 -5.20 -35.69
N ASP A 127 21.68 -5.72 -34.50
CA ASP A 127 20.86 -6.67 -33.77
C ASP A 127 20.27 -6.04 -32.50
N HIS A 128 19.12 -5.36 -32.67
CA HIS A 128 18.43 -4.71 -31.56
C HIS A 128 17.90 -5.69 -30.50
N THR A 129 17.86 -7.00 -30.79
CA THR A 129 17.45 -8.02 -29.79
C THR A 129 18.43 -8.13 -28.62
N GLN A 130 19.68 -7.67 -28.81
CA GLN A 130 20.71 -7.61 -27.77
C GLN A 130 20.60 -6.36 -26.87
N CYS A 131 19.70 -5.44 -27.21
CA CYS A 131 19.42 -4.26 -26.40
C CYS A 131 18.47 -4.64 -25.24
N ASP A 132 18.70 -4.11 -24.05
CA ASP A 132 17.87 -4.39 -22.87
C ASP A 132 16.70 -3.40 -22.72
N CYS A 133 16.52 -2.50 -23.68
CA CYS A 133 15.42 -1.53 -23.63
C CYS A 133 14.05 -2.22 -23.81
N PRO A 134 12.94 -1.64 -23.32
CA PRO A 134 11.61 -2.23 -23.45
C PRO A 134 11.16 -2.52 -24.89
N TYR A 135 11.82 -1.89 -25.87
CA TYR A 135 11.47 -2.00 -27.28
C TYR A 135 12.15 -3.15 -28.02
N SER A 136 13.16 -3.81 -27.44
CA SER A 136 13.82 -4.98 -28.04
C SER A 136 12.99 -6.27 -27.87
N LYS A 137 12.23 -6.36 -26.78
CA LYS A 137 11.40 -7.52 -26.41
C LYS A 137 10.00 -7.53 -27.02
N LEU A 138 9.60 -6.46 -27.70
CA LEU A 138 8.37 -6.45 -28.49
C LEU A 138 8.61 -7.22 -29.79
N GLU A 139 8.43 -8.55 -29.73
CA GLU A 139 8.49 -9.41 -30.91
C GLU A 139 7.60 -8.93 -32.07
N GLN A 140 8.05 -9.31 -33.26
CA GLN A 140 7.73 -8.83 -34.59
C GLN A 140 6.27 -9.00 -35.08
N GLU A 141 5.29 -9.31 -34.24
CA GLU A 141 3.93 -9.64 -34.72
C GLU A 141 2.98 -8.45 -34.94
N THR A 142 3.30 -7.23 -34.50
CA THR A 142 2.43 -6.05 -34.75
C THR A 142 3.17 -4.73 -34.94
N ARG A 143 4.08 -4.66 -35.92
CA ARG A 143 4.47 -3.36 -36.49
C ARG A 143 3.88 -3.19 -37.89
N PRO A 144 2.97 -2.22 -38.12
CA PRO A 144 2.78 -1.69 -39.46
C PRO A 144 4.12 -1.10 -39.91
N SER A 145 4.66 -1.63 -41.00
CA SER A 145 5.86 -1.10 -41.64
C SER A 145 5.72 0.41 -41.83
N VAL A 146 6.68 1.17 -41.32
CA VAL A 146 6.84 2.59 -41.63
C VAL A 146 7.28 2.68 -43.09
N THR A 147 6.32 2.68 -44.00
CA THR A 147 6.52 3.15 -45.36
C THR A 147 5.95 4.56 -45.46
N ASN A 148 6.87 5.50 -45.64
CA ASN A 148 6.62 6.86 -46.08
C ASN A 148 6.02 6.81 -47.49
N SER A 149 4.71 6.59 -47.63
CA SER A 149 3.90 6.89 -48.82
C SER A 149 2.47 6.38 -48.63
N GLN A 150 1.52 7.27 -48.34
CA GLN A 150 0.25 7.33 -49.08
C GLN A 150 -0.59 8.55 -48.68
N LYS A 151 -0.58 9.50 -49.61
CA LYS A 151 -1.61 10.49 -49.98
C LYS A 151 -2.82 10.63 -49.04
N ARG A 152 -2.90 11.83 -48.47
CA ARG A 152 -4.15 12.58 -48.24
C ARG A 152 -5.17 12.30 -49.35
N LYS A 153 -6.38 11.89 -48.97
CA LYS A 153 -7.60 12.23 -49.72
C LYS A 153 -8.57 12.94 -48.80
N THR A 154 -8.91 14.14 -49.26
CA THR A 154 -9.96 15.04 -48.81
C THR A 154 -11.35 14.44 -49.06
N LEU A 155 -12.29 14.86 -48.21
CA LEU A 155 -13.74 15.09 -48.40
C LEU A 155 -14.36 14.65 -49.74
N ASP A 156 -15.50 13.94 -49.68
CA ASP A 156 -16.77 14.41 -50.22
C ASP A 156 -17.96 13.51 -49.85
N ALA A 157 -19.14 14.11 -49.98
CA ALA A 157 -20.45 13.69 -49.49
C ALA A 157 -21.25 12.82 -50.49
N ASP A 158 -22.34 12.28 -49.94
CA ASP A 158 -23.65 12.02 -50.57
C ASP A 158 -24.00 10.64 -51.19
N SER A 159 -25.27 10.27 -50.95
CA SER A 159 -26.15 9.33 -51.69
C SER A 159 -26.35 7.87 -51.22
N THR A 160 -27.42 7.66 -50.42
CA THR A 160 -28.62 6.77 -50.64
C THR A 160 -28.55 5.24 -50.93
N PRO A 161 -29.67 4.48 -50.70
CA PRO A 161 -29.63 3.11 -50.15
C PRO A 161 -30.22 1.96 -51.02
N SER A 162 -30.18 0.72 -50.43
CA SER A 162 -31.02 -0.49 -50.68
C SER A 162 -30.54 -1.53 -51.73
N PRO A 163 -31.04 -2.80 -51.79
CA PRO A 163 -31.80 -3.64 -50.82
C PRO A 163 -31.42 -5.16 -50.71
N SER A 164 -32.01 -5.82 -49.69
CA SER A 164 -32.54 -7.21 -49.54
C SER A 164 -32.08 -8.43 -50.38
N SER A 165 -31.86 -9.57 -49.68
CA SER A 165 -32.23 -10.95 -50.08
C SER A 165 -32.10 -11.92 -48.88
N SER A 166 -33.18 -12.40 -48.24
CA SER A 166 -33.91 -13.67 -48.45
C SER A 166 -33.09 -14.99 -48.29
N THR A 167 -33.29 -15.66 -47.13
CA THR A 167 -33.59 -17.11 -46.82
C THR A 167 -33.26 -18.23 -47.84
N PRO A 168 -33.13 -19.56 -47.46
CA PRO A 168 -33.90 -20.26 -46.41
C PRO A 168 -33.27 -21.48 -45.65
N ALA A 169 -33.93 -21.79 -44.52
CA ALA A 169 -34.38 -23.08 -43.96
C ALA A 169 -33.46 -24.34 -43.92
N LYS A 170 -33.37 -24.94 -42.71
CA LYS A 170 -33.44 -26.40 -42.53
C LYS A 170 -34.07 -26.79 -41.18
N THR A 171 -34.78 -27.90 -41.25
CA THR A 171 -35.89 -28.37 -40.40
C THR A 171 -35.52 -29.57 -39.52
N SER A 172 -36.38 -29.83 -38.51
CA SER A 172 -36.71 -31.13 -37.89
C SER A 172 -35.67 -31.68 -36.88
N ARG A 173 -35.97 -32.36 -35.76
CA ARG A 173 -37.11 -33.11 -35.15
C ARG A 173 -36.87 -33.01 -33.61
N GLY A 174 -37.72 -33.28 -32.63
CA GLY A 174 -39.02 -33.93 -32.47
C GLY A 174 -39.16 -34.30 -30.98
N SER A 175 -40.34 -33.99 -30.41
CA SER A 175 -41.11 -34.56 -29.26
C SER A 175 -40.47 -35.72 -28.46
N GLY A 176 -40.47 -35.84 -27.13
CA GLY A 176 -41.37 -35.54 -25.98
C GLY A 176 -41.05 -36.59 -24.86
N PRO A 177 -41.85 -36.87 -23.80
CA PRO A 177 -42.78 -36.08 -22.99
C PRO A 177 -42.48 -36.15 -21.45
N SER A 178 -43.40 -35.57 -20.66
CA SER A 178 -43.48 -35.36 -19.20
C SER A 178 -43.40 -36.59 -18.25
N SER A 179 -42.99 -36.38 -16.99
CA SER A 179 -43.80 -36.68 -15.78
C SER A 179 -43.15 -36.35 -14.42
N SER A 180 -43.95 -35.74 -13.54
CA SER A 180 -44.18 -35.99 -12.09
C SER A 180 -43.11 -35.85 -11.00
N LEU A 181 -43.55 -35.07 -10.01
CA LEU A 181 -43.18 -34.88 -8.60
C LEU A 181 -42.82 -36.15 -7.78
N SER A 182 -41.76 -36.07 -6.96
CA SER A 182 -41.71 -36.26 -5.48
C SER A 182 -40.30 -36.66 -4.96
N PRO A 183 -39.95 -36.39 -3.67
CA PRO A 183 -38.57 -36.32 -3.15
C PRO A 183 -38.05 -37.65 -2.60
N PRO A 184 -36.73 -37.81 -2.34
CA PRO A 184 -36.27 -37.88 -0.93
C PRO A 184 -34.79 -37.50 -0.62
N SER A 185 -34.56 -37.24 0.67
CA SER A 185 -33.41 -37.56 1.55
C SER A 185 -31.93 -37.44 1.12
N GLN A 186 -31.22 -36.60 1.90
CA GLN A 186 -29.90 -36.79 2.57
C GLN A 186 -28.82 -37.76 2.01
N SER A 187 -27.63 -37.15 1.80
CA SER A 187 -26.23 -37.66 1.87
C SER A 187 -25.67 -38.46 0.68
N PRO A 188 -24.33 -38.57 0.44
CA PRO A 188 -23.15 -37.80 0.89
C PRO A 188 -22.19 -37.42 -0.29
N ALA A 189 -21.02 -36.87 0.07
CA ALA A 189 -19.87 -36.47 -0.75
C ALA A 189 -19.57 -37.24 -2.06
N SER A 190 -19.21 -36.51 -3.12
CA SER A 190 -18.26 -37.02 -4.13
C SER A 190 -17.57 -35.92 -4.95
N HIS A 191 -16.24 -36.09 -5.03
CA HIS A 191 -15.25 -35.64 -6.01
C HIS A 191 -15.63 -34.66 -7.13
N GLY A 192 -15.16 -33.42 -6.98
CA GLY A 192 -14.92 -32.49 -8.10
C GLY A 192 -13.54 -32.74 -8.72
N LYS A 193 -13.52 -33.12 -10.00
CA LYS A 193 -12.31 -33.26 -10.82
C LYS A 193 -11.65 -31.88 -11.02
N SER A 194 -10.41 -31.75 -10.55
CA SER A 194 -9.58 -30.56 -10.78
C SER A 194 -9.08 -30.52 -12.23
N ARG A 195 -9.27 -29.36 -12.85
CA ARG A 195 -8.84 -28.99 -14.19
C ARG A 195 -7.37 -28.58 -14.09
N SER A 196 -6.52 -29.28 -14.84
CA SER A 196 -5.09 -29.06 -14.94
C SER A 196 -4.77 -27.64 -15.45
N GLU A 197 -4.21 -26.81 -14.58
CA GLU A 197 -3.56 -25.55 -14.96
C GLU A 197 -2.07 -25.75 -15.17
N LYS A 198 -1.59 -25.14 -16.25
CA LYS A 198 -0.28 -25.35 -16.86
C LYS A 198 0.73 -24.42 -16.16
N ARG A 199 1.69 -25.07 -15.51
CA ARG A 199 2.85 -24.54 -14.77
C ARG A 199 3.65 -23.53 -15.63
N MET A 200 3.69 -22.27 -15.21
CA MET A 200 4.69 -21.28 -15.65
C MET A 200 5.84 -21.27 -14.66
N SER A 201 7.04 -21.53 -15.15
CA SER A 201 8.31 -21.47 -14.42
C SER A 201 8.75 -20.01 -14.31
N SER A 202 8.77 -19.44 -13.11
CA SER A 202 9.33 -18.12 -12.83
C SER A 202 10.80 -18.26 -12.45
N THR A 203 11.68 -17.78 -13.32
CA THR A 203 13.09 -17.50 -13.02
C THR A 203 13.20 -16.24 -12.16
N GLU A 204 14.12 -16.31 -11.19
CA GLU A 204 14.48 -15.26 -10.25
C GLU A 204 14.76 -13.94 -10.97
N THR A 205 14.21 -12.84 -10.44
CA THR A 205 14.55 -11.49 -10.88
C THR A 205 14.97 -10.69 -9.65
N GLU A 206 16.22 -10.22 -9.70
CA GLU A 206 16.86 -9.35 -8.72
C GLU A 206 16.06 -8.06 -8.50
N GLN A 207 15.88 -7.71 -7.23
CA GLN A 207 15.18 -6.50 -6.79
C GLN A 207 16.07 -5.28 -6.96
N GLY A 208 15.59 -4.28 -7.70
CA GLY A 208 16.28 -3.00 -7.92
C GLY A 208 16.13 -2.04 -6.74
N ASN A 209 17.28 -1.52 -6.29
CA ASN A 209 17.42 -0.43 -5.33
C ASN A 209 16.73 0.86 -5.81
N HIS A 210 16.02 1.53 -4.90
CA HIS A 210 15.48 2.87 -5.10
C HIS A 210 16.16 3.80 -4.09
N GLU A 211 17.27 4.42 -4.50
CA GLU A 211 17.91 5.50 -3.74
C GLU A 211 17.08 6.78 -3.84
N THR A 212 16.65 7.28 -2.68
CA THR A 212 16.24 8.67 -2.50
C THR A 212 17.36 9.38 -1.76
N SER A 213 17.99 10.34 -2.44
CA SER A 213 19.00 11.24 -1.90
C SER A 213 18.45 12.04 -0.71
N PHE A 214 18.92 11.71 0.49
CA PHE A 214 18.92 12.59 1.65
C PHE A 214 20.30 13.25 1.71
N GLU A 215 20.37 14.54 1.40
CA GLU A 215 21.51 15.37 1.77
C GLU A 215 21.20 16.02 3.13
N ASP A 216 22.24 16.11 3.97
CA ASP A 216 22.36 16.82 5.25
C ASP A 216 21.89 16.13 6.55
N ALA A 217 22.70 15.17 7.01
CA ALA A 217 22.88 14.85 8.44
C ALA A 217 24.25 14.17 8.70
N GLU A 218 25.35 14.78 8.26
CA GLU A 218 26.70 14.36 8.68
C GLU A 218 27.11 15.18 9.90
N ASP A 219 26.92 14.64 11.12
CA ASP A 219 27.90 14.74 12.24
C ASP A 219 27.49 13.93 13.52
N LEU A 220 27.02 12.69 13.37
CA LEU A 220 26.92 11.74 14.50
C LEU A 220 27.33 10.33 14.03
N GLY A 221 28.64 10.16 13.88
CA GLY A 221 29.27 8.92 13.43
C GLY A 221 29.41 7.84 14.52
N GLU A 222 29.42 6.60 14.01
CA GLU A 222 30.01 5.37 14.58
C GLU A 222 29.21 4.59 15.63
N LEU A 223 28.31 3.70 15.14
CA LEU A 223 28.10 2.30 15.60
C LEU A 223 26.87 1.60 14.95
N ILE A 224 26.32 2.07 13.83
CA ILE A 224 25.16 1.40 13.21
C ILE A 224 25.64 0.21 12.36
N SER A 225 25.38 -1.00 12.86
CA SER A 225 25.65 -2.28 12.19
C SER A 225 25.05 -2.36 10.77
N PRO A 226 25.65 -3.12 9.83
CA PRO A 226 25.57 -2.86 8.39
C PRO A 226 24.31 -3.36 7.65
N SER A 227 23.16 -3.54 8.31
CA SER A 227 22.02 -4.27 7.71
C SER A 227 20.63 -3.78 8.13
N SER A 228 20.51 -2.79 9.03
CA SER A 228 19.18 -2.36 9.49
C SER A 228 18.43 -1.58 8.39
N ALA A 229 17.17 -1.94 8.17
CA ALA A 229 16.29 -1.18 7.29
C ALA A 229 16.19 0.27 7.85
N PRO A 230 16.51 1.32 7.07
CA PRO A 230 16.52 2.70 7.58
C PRO A 230 15.19 3.11 8.22
N GLU A 231 14.09 2.55 7.72
CA GLU A 231 12.75 2.77 8.25
C GLU A 231 12.55 2.20 9.66
N ARG A 232 13.09 1.01 9.95
CA ARG A 232 13.05 0.41 11.30
C ARG A 232 13.73 1.33 12.31
N VAL A 233 14.94 1.77 11.99
CA VAL A 233 15.73 2.64 12.87
C VAL A 233 14.97 3.93 13.15
N ALA A 234 14.41 4.56 12.12
CA ALA A 234 13.62 5.77 12.26
C ALA A 234 12.35 5.55 13.11
N ASP A 235 11.63 4.45 12.91
CA ASP A 235 10.40 4.15 13.65
C ASP A 235 10.65 3.88 15.14
N LEU A 236 11.72 3.13 15.46
CA LEU A 236 12.08 2.78 16.84
C LEU A 236 12.70 3.97 17.58
N GLN A 237 13.64 4.69 16.97
CA GLN A 237 14.30 5.84 17.61
C GLN A 237 13.33 6.99 17.86
N GLN A 238 12.43 7.28 16.90
CA GLN A 238 11.43 8.33 17.05
C GLN A 238 10.20 7.88 17.83
N LYS A 239 10.17 6.62 18.30
CA LYS A 239 9.04 5.99 19.01
C LYS A 239 7.71 6.27 18.30
N ARG A 240 7.68 6.09 16.97
CA ARG A 240 6.52 6.48 16.16
C ARG A 240 5.30 5.65 16.55
N LYS A 241 4.24 6.34 16.94
CA LYS A 241 2.94 5.72 17.21
C LYS A 241 2.39 5.06 15.96
N ILE A 242 2.40 5.77 14.83
CA ILE A 242 1.89 5.32 13.54
C ILE A 242 3.07 5.22 12.56
N ARG A 243 3.09 4.17 11.73
CA ARG A 243 4.18 3.86 10.80
C ARG A 243 3.71 3.87 9.35
N LYS A 244 4.66 3.88 8.42
CA LYS A 244 4.34 3.78 6.98
C LYS A 244 3.64 2.46 6.70
N GLY A 245 2.72 2.50 5.74
CA GLY A 245 1.93 1.35 5.31
C GLY A 245 0.81 0.95 6.27
N GLU A 246 0.77 1.48 7.50
CA GLU A 246 -0.28 1.16 8.45
C GLU A 246 -1.63 1.68 7.99
N LEU A 247 -2.67 0.91 8.32
CA LEU A 247 -4.05 1.28 8.21
C LEU A 247 -4.45 2.08 9.46
N VAL A 248 -4.99 3.28 9.23
CA VAL A 248 -5.36 4.21 10.30
C VAL A 248 -6.74 4.79 10.04
N TRP A 249 -7.34 5.29 11.12
CA TRP A 249 -8.42 6.27 11.04
C TRP A 249 -7.81 7.66 11.09
N PHE A 250 -8.28 8.55 10.23
CA PHE A 250 -7.93 9.97 10.34
C PHE A 250 -9.16 10.85 10.46
N ARG A 251 -9.02 11.95 11.19
CA ARG A 251 -10.09 12.93 11.38
C ARG A 251 -10.33 13.71 10.10
N ILE A 252 -11.61 13.90 9.78
CA ILE A 252 -12.08 14.74 8.67
C ILE A 252 -12.97 15.86 9.19
N GLU A 253 -13.25 16.83 8.32
CA GLU A 253 -14.31 17.78 8.60
C GLU A 253 -15.65 17.03 8.73
N THR A 254 -16.46 17.41 9.72
CA THR A 254 -17.70 16.71 10.03
C THR A 254 -18.71 16.86 8.90
N ILE A 255 -18.99 15.76 8.20
CA ILE A 255 -20.02 15.71 7.16
C ILE A 255 -21.33 15.26 7.80
N LYS A 256 -22.36 16.10 7.77
CA LYS A 256 -23.68 15.81 8.36
C LYS A 256 -24.62 15.21 7.32
N PRO A 257 -25.52 14.28 7.71
CA PRO A 257 -26.60 13.86 6.83
C PRO A 257 -27.49 15.05 6.46
N PRO A 258 -28.06 15.08 5.24
CA PRO A 258 -29.00 16.12 4.85
C PRO A 258 -30.21 16.16 5.80
N PRO A 259 -30.63 17.34 6.28
CA PRO A 259 -31.74 17.47 7.22
C PRO A 259 -33.05 16.99 6.58
N GLY A 260 -33.86 16.25 7.34
CA GLY A 260 -35.13 15.68 6.85
C GLY A 260 -34.98 14.52 5.86
N SER A 261 -33.75 14.03 5.61
CA SER A 261 -33.55 12.81 4.83
C SER A 261 -33.84 11.56 5.66
N LYS A 262 -34.11 10.44 4.99
CA LYS A 262 -34.18 9.11 5.62
C LYS A 262 -32.90 8.71 6.37
N PHE A 263 -31.79 9.41 6.09
CA PHE A 263 -30.48 9.23 6.71
C PHE A 263 -30.24 10.10 7.94
N GLU A 264 -31.24 10.86 8.43
CA GLU A 264 -31.09 11.72 9.61
C GLU A 264 -30.71 10.94 10.88
N ARG A 265 -30.94 9.62 10.90
CA ARG A 265 -30.51 8.72 11.99
C ARG A 265 -29.02 8.38 11.96
N ILE A 266 -28.33 8.62 10.84
CA ILE A 266 -26.91 8.33 10.69
C ILE A 266 -26.13 9.41 11.41
N ARG A 267 -25.18 9.02 12.25
CA ARG A 267 -24.29 9.99 12.90
C ARG A 267 -23.44 10.73 11.85
N PRO A 268 -23.10 12.01 12.07
CA PRO A 268 -22.18 12.71 11.20
C PRO A 268 -20.87 11.93 11.01
N VAL A 269 -20.36 11.92 9.79
CA VAL A 269 -19.09 11.28 9.46
C VAL A 269 -17.97 12.21 9.89
N THR A 270 -17.13 11.74 10.81
CA THR A 270 -16.04 12.50 11.41
C THR A 270 -14.67 11.88 11.18
N HIS A 271 -14.63 10.64 10.69
CA HIS A 271 -13.39 9.89 10.47
C HIS A 271 -13.44 9.11 9.17
N TRP A 272 -12.26 8.85 8.60
CA TRP A 272 -12.12 8.09 7.38
C TRP A 272 -10.93 7.13 7.46
N PRO A 273 -11.02 5.92 6.87
CA PRO A 273 -9.90 4.99 6.89
C PRO A 273 -8.89 5.28 5.77
N ALA A 274 -7.60 5.25 6.09
CA ALA A 274 -6.53 5.49 5.13
C ALA A 274 -5.29 4.62 5.40
N LEU A 275 -4.44 4.54 4.37
CA LEU A 275 -3.10 3.97 4.50
C LEU A 275 -2.08 5.09 4.62
N VAL A 276 -1.12 4.94 5.54
CA VAL A 276 0.01 5.87 5.67
C VAL A 276 0.96 5.66 4.50
N PHE A 277 1.04 6.64 3.60
CA PHE A 277 1.88 6.53 2.40
C PHE A 277 3.29 7.06 2.64
N LYS A 278 3.40 8.21 3.30
CA LYS A 278 4.67 8.89 3.58
C LYS A 278 4.56 9.66 4.89
N MET A 279 5.68 9.80 5.59
CA MET A 279 5.82 10.70 6.74
C MET A 279 6.85 11.78 6.41
N ALA A 280 6.61 12.99 6.89
CA ALA A 280 7.52 14.12 6.82
C ALA A 280 7.65 14.76 8.20
N LEU A 281 8.84 15.29 8.52
CA LEU A 281 8.99 16.16 9.68
C LEU A 281 8.46 17.53 9.29
N ASP A 282 7.49 18.02 10.06
CA ASP A 282 6.97 19.37 9.91
C ASP A 282 7.53 20.27 11.01
N TYR A 283 7.96 21.46 10.57
CA TYR A 283 8.56 22.48 11.41
C TYR A 283 7.57 23.62 11.50
N THR A 284 6.52 23.44 12.30
CA THR A 284 5.59 24.53 12.57
C THR A 284 6.17 25.40 13.70
N PRO A 285 6.52 26.67 13.46
CA PRO A 285 6.92 27.57 14.54
C PRO A 285 5.74 27.71 15.52
N SER A 286 5.98 27.41 16.78
CA SER A 286 4.99 27.58 17.84
C SER A 286 4.60 29.07 17.91
N ARG A 287 3.30 29.36 17.88
CA ARG A 287 2.82 30.75 17.99
C ARG A 287 3.26 31.26 19.37
N PRO A 288 3.98 32.39 19.48
CA PRO A 288 4.49 32.87 20.76
C PRO A 288 3.33 33.06 21.73
N GLN A 289 3.27 32.25 22.78
CA GLN A 289 2.37 32.47 23.90
C GLN A 289 2.91 33.69 24.67
N SER A 290 2.11 34.75 24.69
CA SER A 290 2.30 36.06 25.34
C SER A 290 3.56 36.29 26.22
N ASN A 291 4.39 37.24 25.76
CA ASN A 291 5.27 38.16 26.51
C ASN A 291 6.38 37.64 27.45
N SER A 292 6.67 36.34 27.53
CA SER A 292 7.94 35.90 28.14
C SER A 292 9.06 35.83 27.09
N ASP A 293 10.06 36.69 27.24
CA ASP A 293 11.19 36.87 26.32
C ASP A 293 11.95 35.56 25.98
N ASN A 294 12.15 35.37 24.67
CA ASN A 294 13.29 34.73 23.98
C ASN A 294 13.50 33.21 23.88
N ASP A 295 12.60 32.33 24.32
CA ASP A 295 12.76 30.88 24.04
C ASP A 295 11.73 30.36 23.02
N GLN A 296 12.08 30.41 21.74
CA GLN A 296 11.28 29.81 20.66
C GLN A 296 11.44 28.28 20.70
N SER A 297 10.61 27.59 21.48
CA SER A 297 10.57 26.12 21.46
C SER A 297 9.94 25.62 20.16
N HIS A 298 10.77 25.07 19.26
CA HIS A 298 10.30 24.35 18.08
C HIS A 298 9.76 22.99 18.51
N THR A 299 8.45 22.78 18.38
CA THR A 299 7.85 21.45 18.57
C THR A 299 7.93 20.70 17.25
N HIS A 300 8.69 19.61 17.20
CA HIS A 300 8.73 18.73 16.04
C HIS A 300 7.44 17.89 15.99
N CYS A 301 6.62 18.07 14.96
CA CYS A 301 5.47 17.21 14.71
C CYS A 301 5.68 16.37 13.44
N ASN A 302 5.28 15.11 13.50
CA ASN A 302 5.25 14.25 12.32
C ASN A 302 3.99 14.58 11.51
N LEU A 303 4.18 14.98 10.25
CA LEU A 303 3.14 15.14 9.27
C LEU A 303 3.01 13.85 8.46
N TYR A 304 1.80 13.31 8.42
CA TYR A 304 1.48 12.05 7.76
C TYR A 304 0.71 12.31 6.47
N HIS A 305 1.26 11.81 5.37
CA HIS A 305 0.58 11.78 4.08
C HIS A 305 -0.16 10.45 3.95
N LEU A 306 -1.49 10.53 3.88
CA LEU A 306 -2.41 9.41 3.91
C LEU A 306 -3.06 9.21 2.56
N ARG A 307 -3.32 7.97 2.17
CA ARG A 307 -4.16 7.61 1.02
C ARG A 307 -5.53 7.16 1.50
N PRO A 308 -6.58 7.99 1.37
CA PRO A 308 -7.92 7.62 1.76
C PRO A 308 -8.42 6.39 0.99
N LEU A 309 -8.95 5.40 1.70
CA LEU A 309 -9.53 4.22 1.06
C LEU A 309 -10.87 4.57 0.39
N GLY A 310 -11.27 3.81 -0.63
CA GLY A 310 -12.53 3.99 -1.35
C GLY A 310 -12.51 5.01 -2.51
N MET A 311 -11.44 5.78 -2.69
CA MET A 311 -11.36 6.84 -3.71
C MET A 311 -11.08 6.31 -5.13
N PHE A 312 -10.50 5.11 -5.24
CA PHE A 312 -9.99 4.52 -6.50
C PHE A 312 -8.96 5.36 -7.28
N SER A 313 -8.50 6.47 -6.72
CA SER A 313 -7.38 7.25 -7.23
C SER A 313 -6.10 6.86 -6.47
N PRO A 314 -5.05 6.36 -7.15
CA PRO A 314 -3.78 6.04 -6.49
C PRO A 314 -2.96 7.30 -6.14
N TYR A 315 -3.39 8.48 -6.61
CA TYR A 315 -2.69 9.76 -6.44
C TYR A 315 -3.31 10.64 -5.37
N ASP A 316 -4.46 10.24 -4.81
CA ASP A 316 -5.16 11.03 -3.81
C ASP A 316 -4.47 10.89 -2.45
N VAL A 317 -4.03 12.02 -1.91
CA VAL A 317 -3.22 12.09 -0.70
C VAL A 317 -3.67 13.27 0.15
N VAL A 318 -3.98 12.99 1.41
CA VAL A 318 -4.31 14.02 2.42
C VAL A 318 -3.24 14.07 3.49
N SER A 319 -2.93 15.25 4.02
CA SER A 319 -1.89 15.41 5.05
C SER A 319 -2.52 15.68 6.41
N ARG A 320 -2.06 15.00 7.47
CA ARG A 320 -2.60 15.09 8.84
C ARG A 320 -1.50 14.99 9.89
N ASN A 321 -1.74 15.61 11.05
CA ASN A 321 -0.85 15.51 12.20
C ASN A 321 -1.11 14.21 12.96
N SER A 322 -0.17 13.77 13.81
CA SER A 322 -0.34 12.58 14.65
C SER A 322 -1.58 12.64 15.56
N THR A 323 -1.97 13.83 16.01
CA THR A 323 -3.16 14.06 16.85
C THR A 323 -4.47 13.88 16.12
N ASP A 324 -4.43 13.72 14.79
CA ASP A 324 -5.59 13.44 13.94
C ASP A 324 -5.64 11.97 13.50
N LEU A 325 -4.70 11.13 13.93
CA LEU A 325 -4.61 9.72 13.56
C LEU A 325 -4.87 8.76 14.72
N LEU A 326 -5.70 7.76 14.45
CA LEU A 326 -5.94 6.64 15.34
C LEU A 326 -5.48 5.32 14.71
N PRO A 327 -4.90 4.40 15.49
CA PRO A 327 -4.69 3.02 15.03
C PRO A 327 -6.00 2.41 14.55
N TRP A 328 -5.96 1.57 13.51
CA TRP A 328 -7.16 0.94 12.96
C TRP A 328 -8.06 0.30 14.02
N LEU A 329 -7.46 -0.45 14.96
CA LEU A 329 -8.18 -1.16 16.02
C LEU A 329 -8.98 -0.21 16.93
N ALA A 330 -8.53 1.03 17.13
CA ALA A 330 -9.24 2.00 17.96
C ALA A 330 -10.55 2.51 17.34
N GLY A 331 -10.75 2.28 16.02
CA GLY A 331 -11.95 2.75 15.32
C GLY A 331 -13.24 2.04 15.70
N LEU A 332 -13.16 0.86 16.32
CA LEU A 332 -14.36 0.19 16.83
C LEU A 332 -15.04 1.01 17.93
N ALA A 333 -14.25 1.63 18.80
CA ALA A 333 -14.77 2.45 19.90
C ALA A 333 -15.31 3.80 19.43
N LEU A 334 -14.70 4.41 18.40
CA LEU A 334 -15.08 5.73 17.84
C LEU A 334 -16.58 5.86 17.49
N PHE A 335 -17.26 4.75 17.25
CA PHE A 335 -18.63 4.74 16.74
C PHE A 335 -19.58 3.90 17.58
N SER A 336 -19.20 3.58 18.83
CA SER A 336 -20.06 2.92 19.81
C SER A 336 -21.29 3.81 20.16
N PRO A 337 -22.52 3.26 20.24
CA PRO A 337 -22.86 1.84 20.15
C PRO A 337 -22.77 1.26 18.72
N LEU A 338 -22.46 -0.05 18.64
CA LEU A 338 -22.10 -0.88 17.47
C LEU A 338 -22.91 -0.71 16.17
N HIS A 339 -24.02 0.03 16.16
CA HIS A 339 -24.94 0.16 15.03
C HIS A 339 -24.61 1.27 14.03
N THR A 340 -23.68 2.17 14.33
CA THR A 340 -23.38 3.28 13.40
C THR A 340 -22.88 2.77 12.04
N TRP A 341 -22.08 1.71 12.03
CA TRP A 341 -21.59 1.09 10.80
C TRP A 341 -22.68 0.38 10.02
N ASP A 342 -23.62 -0.27 10.72
CA ASP A 342 -24.80 -0.87 10.09
C ASP A 342 -25.62 0.20 9.36
N HIS A 343 -25.78 1.38 9.97
CA HIS A 343 -26.49 2.49 9.34
C HIS A 343 -25.79 3.05 8.11
N ILE A 344 -24.45 3.18 8.13
CA ILE A 344 -23.67 3.57 6.94
C ILE A 344 -23.81 2.53 5.83
N TYR A 345 -23.73 1.24 6.18
CA TYR A 345 -23.88 0.14 5.23
C TYR A 345 -25.28 0.12 4.61
N LEU A 346 -26.34 0.20 5.42
CA LEU A 346 -27.72 0.21 4.96
C LEU A 346 -28.00 1.41 4.05
N ALA A 347 -27.47 2.58 4.37
CA ALA A 347 -27.61 3.75 3.53
C ALA A 347 -26.88 3.62 2.19
N ALA A 348 -25.64 3.11 2.20
CA ALA A 348 -24.91 2.80 0.97
C ALA A 348 -25.66 1.76 0.12
N GLN A 349 -26.22 0.73 0.74
CA GLN A 349 -27.03 -0.28 0.06
C GLN A 349 -28.27 0.34 -0.60
N GLU A 350 -29.01 1.18 0.12
CA GLU A 350 -30.20 1.83 -0.42
C GLU A 350 -29.88 2.76 -1.62
N ILE A 351 -28.76 3.48 -1.54
CA ILE A 351 -28.25 4.31 -2.65
C ILE A 351 -27.92 3.44 -3.88
N LEU A 352 -27.31 2.27 -3.67
CA LEU A 352 -27.00 1.33 -4.74
C LEU A 352 -28.26 0.71 -5.34
N GLU A 353 -29.26 0.36 -4.52
CA GLU A 353 -30.56 -0.14 -4.98
C GLU A 353 -31.33 0.90 -5.81
N GLU A 354 -31.30 2.17 -5.41
CA GLU A 354 -31.88 3.26 -6.19
C GLU A 354 -31.17 3.44 -7.53
N GLY A 355 -29.84 3.49 -7.53
CA GLY A 355 -29.09 3.61 -8.77
C GLY A 355 -29.22 2.39 -9.69
N ALA A 356 -29.42 1.19 -9.12
CA ALA A 356 -29.69 -0.03 -9.88
C ALA A 356 -31.07 0.00 -10.54
N ARG A 357 -32.10 0.50 -9.84
CA ARG A 357 -33.45 0.75 -10.41
C ARG A 357 -33.38 1.72 -11.58
N ASP A 358 -32.67 2.83 -11.43
CA ASP A 358 -32.48 3.81 -12.50
C ASP A 358 -31.77 3.20 -13.72
N GLU A 359 -30.72 2.41 -13.49
CA GLU A 359 -29.99 1.76 -14.58
C GLU A 359 -30.83 0.69 -15.29
N ALA A 360 -31.65 -0.07 -14.56
CA ALA A 360 -32.59 -1.02 -15.15
C ALA A 360 -33.62 -0.32 -16.05
N ILE A 361 -34.18 0.82 -15.61
CA ILE A 361 -35.10 1.64 -16.41
C ILE A 361 -34.43 2.13 -17.70
N GLU A 362 -33.20 2.62 -17.63
CA GLU A 362 -32.45 3.09 -18.80
C GLU A 362 -32.10 1.95 -19.77
N LEU A 363 -31.72 0.78 -19.26
CA LEU A 363 -31.45 -0.39 -20.09
C LEU A 363 -32.71 -0.88 -20.83
N ASN A 364 -33.87 -0.91 -20.17
CA ASN A 364 -35.16 -1.26 -20.78
C ASN A 364 -35.58 -0.28 -21.89
N LYS A 365 -35.17 1.00 -21.81
CA LYS A 365 -35.41 1.98 -22.89
C LYS A 365 -34.53 1.73 -24.12
N ILE A 366 -33.30 1.25 -23.92
CA ILE A 366 -32.29 1.09 -24.98
C ILE A 366 -32.43 -0.27 -25.69
N PHE A 367 -32.69 -1.33 -24.94
CA PHE A 367 -32.70 -2.70 -25.44
C PHE A 367 -34.10 -3.31 -25.37
N SER A 368 -34.66 -3.68 -26.52
CA SER A 368 -35.93 -4.41 -26.59
C SER A 368 -35.76 -5.94 -26.61
N ASP A 369 -34.56 -6.44 -26.95
CA ASP A 369 -34.27 -7.87 -26.96
C ASP A 369 -33.81 -8.35 -25.56
N PRO A 370 -34.46 -9.39 -24.98
CA PRO A 370 -34.12 -9.88 -23.64
C PRO A 370 -32.67 -10.38 -23.49
N LEU A 371 -32.10 -10.95 -24.55
CA LEU A 371 -30.74 -11.50 -24.50
C LEU A 371 -29.70 -10.37 -24.48
N GLU A 372 -29.85 -9.35 -25.33
CA GLU A 372 -28.99 -8.16 -25.31
C GLU A 372 -29.16 -7.34 -24.02
N LEU A 373 -30.39 -7.25 -23.49
CA LEU A 373 -30.67 -6.62 -22.19
C LEU A 373 -29.90 -7.31 -21.05
N SER A 374 -29.96 -8.65 -20.99
CA SER A 374 -29.23 -9.45 -19.99
C SER A 374 -27.70 -9.26 -20.10
N LYS A 375 -27.16 -9.28 -21.32
CA LYS A 375 -25.72 -9.01 -21.54
C LYS A 375 -25.32 -7.60 -21.14
N ALA A 376 -26.16 -6.59 -21.42
CA ALA A 376 -25.92 -5.21 -21.03
C ALA A 376 -25.94 -5.04 -19.50
N ALA A 377 -26.90 -5.67 -18.83
CA ALA A 377 -26.99 -5.69 -17.36
C ALA A 377 -25.75 -6.32 -16.70
N GLN A 378 -25.16 -7.36 -17.29
CA GLN A 378 -23.89 -7.94 -16.80
C GLN A 378 -22.69 -7.03 -17.03
N ARG A 379 -22.67 -6.25 -18.12
CA ARG A 379 -21.56 -5.34 -18.43
C ARG A 379 -21.54 -4.13 -17.50
N LEU A 380 -22.71 -3.65 -17.06
CA LEU A 380 -22.89 -2.47 -16.23
C LEU A 380 -22.21 -1.23 -16.82
N PRO A 381 -22.69 -0.70 -17.96
CA PRO A 381 -22.04 0.40 -18.66
C PRO A 381 -21.88 1.66 -17.79
N SER A 382 -22.74 1.86 -16.78
CA SER A 382 -22.69 3.03 -15.91
C SER A 382 -21.74 2.87 -14.70
N TRP A 383 -21.30 1.65 -14.38
CA TRP A 383 -20.53 1.32 -13.17
C TRP A 383 -19.31 2.22 -12.97
N ASN A 384 -18.46 2.32 -14.00
CA ASN A 384 -17.24 3.11 -13.94
C ASN A 384 -17.50 4.62 -13.85
N ARG A 385 -18.64 5.07 -14.38
CA ARG A 385 -19.00 6.49 -14.42
C ARG A 385 -19.66 6.95 -13.12
N LYS A 386 -20.44 6.09 -12.47
CA LYS A 386 -21.18 6.39 -11.23
C LYS A 386 -20.38 6.02 -9.98
N TRP A 387 -19.99 4.75 -9.85
CA TRP A 387 -19.56 4.19 -8.56
C TRP A 387 -18.05 4.11 -8.40
N THR A 388 -17.31 3.91 -9.49
CA THR A 388 -15.84 3.87 -9.45
C THR A 388 -15.17 5.03 -10.15
N LYS A 389 -15.91 6.14 -10.37
CA LYS A 389 -15.33 7.40 -10.83
C LYS A 389 -14.20 7.82 -9.89
N ASN A 390 -13.08 8.25 -10.44
CA ASN A 390 -12.01 8.85 -9.63
C ASN A 390 -12.51 10.22 -9.17
N ILE A 391 -12.61 10.38 -7.86
CA ILE A 391 -12.98 11.63 -7.18
C ILE A 391 -11.85 11.87 -6.17
N MET A 392 -11.36 13.11 -6.07
CA MET A 392 -10.41 13.45 -5.02
C MET A 392 -11.14 13.55 -3.69
N PHE A 393 -10.47 13.19 -2.60
CA PHE A 393 -11.06 13.16 -1.28
C PHE A 393 -11.71 14.50 -0.88
N GLU A 394 -11.04 15.59 -1.22
CA GLU A 394 -11.47 16.97 -0.92
C GLU A 394 -12.69 17.42 -1.75
N ASP A 395 -12.94 16.78 -2.89
CA ASP A 395 -14.07 17.10 -3.77
C ASP A 395 -15.37 16.37 -3.34
N MET A 396 -15.33 15.58 -2.25
CA MET A 396 -16.49 14.82 -1.78
C MET A 396 -17.45 15.67 -0.94
N GLU A 397 -18.41 16.31 -1.61
CA GLU A 397 -19.44 17.11 -0.95
C GLU A 397 -20.80 16.37 -0.84
N ASP A 398 -21.12 15.53 -1.82
CA ASP A 398 -22.41 14.84 -1.90
C ASP A 398 -22.53 13.70 -0.88
N TRP A 399 -23.55 13.74 -0.03
CA TRP A 399 -23.78 12.74 1.02
C TRP A 399 -23.87 11.32 0.50
N ASN A 400 -24.55 11.11 -0.63
CA ASN A 400 -24.70 9.77 -1.20
C ASN A 400 -23.34 9.20 -1.65
N THR A 401 -22.52 10.05 -2.26
CA THR A 401 -21.14 9.73 -2.60
C THR A 401 -20.33 9.44 -1.34
N VAL A 402 -20.36 10.31 -0.33
CA VAL A 402 -19.62 10.15 0.94
C VAL A 402 -19.93 8.83 1.61
N VAL A 403 -21.21 8.50 1.83
CA VAL A 403 -21.63 7.28 2.51
C VAL A 403 -21.26 6.03 1.72
N THR A 404 -21.49 6.03 0.40
CA THR A 404 -21.13 4.89 -0.47
C THR A 404 -19.62 4.66 -0.47
N ARG A 405 -18.83 5.74 -0.56
CA ARG A 405 -17.37 5.69 -0.55
C ARG A 405 -16.81 5.23 0.79
N LEU A 406 -17.41 5.69 1.89
CA LEU A 406 -17.02 5.27 3.23
C LEU A 406 -17.29 3.79 3.43
N ALA A 407 -18.45 3.29 2.99
CA ALA A 407 -18.77 1.86 3.03
C ALA A 407 -17.72 1.03 2.26
N PHE A 408 -17.30 1.50 1.07
CA PHE A 408 -16.26 0.82 0.29
C PHE A 408 -14.91 0.88 0.99
N ALA A 409 -14.58 2.01 1.60
CA ALA A 409 -13.34 2.23 2.32
C ALA A 409 -13.22 1.29 3.52
N ILE A 410 -14.29 1.14 4.31
CA ILE A 410 -14.36 0.22 5.46
C ILE A 410 -14.22 -1.22 5.00
N GLN A 411 -14.93 -1.63 3.96
CA GLN A 411 -14.84 -3.00 3.46
C GLN A 411 -13.45 -3.33 2.90
N ALA A 412 -12.81 -2.37 2.21
CA ALA A 412 -11.42 -2.51 1.77
C ALA A 412 -10.47 -2.67 2.97
N ALA A 413 -10.64 -1.83 3.99
CA ALA A 413 -9.87 -1.86 5.23
C ALA A 413 -10.01 -3.21 5.96
N VAL A 414 -11.24 -3.75 6.07
CA VAL A 414 -11.48 -5.08 6.64
C VAL A 414 -10.72 -6.15 5.87
N ILE A 415 -10.78 -6.16 4.54
CA ILE A 415 -10.03 -7.16 3.74
C ILE A 415 -8.52 -7.02 3.96
N ILE A 416 -7.99 -5.79 3.99
CA ILE A 416 -6.57 -5.54 4.30
C ILE A 416 -6.21 -6.14 5.67
N THR A 417 -7.04 -5.95 6.69
CA THR A 417 -6.78 -6.46 8.05
C THR A 417 -6.83 -7.97 8.18
N THR A 418 -7.41 -8.68 7.20
CA THR A 418 -7.35 -10.14 7.12
C THR A 418 -6.07 -10.65 6.47
N CYS A 419 -5.18 -9.78 6.00
CA CYS A 419 -3.94 -10.17 5.34
C CYS A 419 -2.71 -9.89 6.21
N TRP A 420 -1.59 -10.56 5.92
CA TRP A 420 -0.31 -10.31 6.57
C TRP A 420 0.85 -10.64 5.63
N THR A 421 2.04 -10.13 5.93
CA THR A 421 3.27 -10.41 5.15
C THR A 421 4.52 -10.21 5.99
N LEU A 422 5.60 -10.94 5.68
CA LEU A 422 6.94 -10.73 6.24
C LEU A 422 7.73 -9.78 5.34
N THR A 423 8.59 -8.95 5.90
CA THR A 423 9.30 -7.91 5.13
C THR A 423 10.74 -7.76 5.58
N ASP A 424 11.53 -7.09 4.75
CA ASP A 424 12.92 -6.74 5.06
C ASP A 424 13.72 -8.00 5.44
N PRO A 425 13.86 -8.95 4.49
CA PRO A 425 14.63 -10.16 4.74
C PRO A 425 16.07 -9.78 5.14
N ILE A 426 16.59 -10.46 6.16
CA ILE A 426 17.94 -10.24 6.65
C ILE A 426 18.91 -11.11 5.85
N SER A 427 19.84 -10.46 5.15
CA SER A 427 20.98 -11.14 4.54
C SER A 427 22.01 -11.45 5.61
N LEU A 428 22.06 -12.70 6.04
CA LEU A 428 22.99 -13.18 7.07
C LEU A 428 24.35 -13.51 6.47
N ARG A 429 25.41 -13.25 7.24
CA ARG A 429 26.76 -13.68 6.89
C ARG A 429 27.03 -15.06 7.48
N GLU A 430 27.91 -15.84 6.83
CA GLU A 430 28.28 -17.18 7.30
C GLU A 430 28.99 -17.16 8.67
N ASP A 431 29.57 -16.01 9.05
CA ASP A 431 30.33 -15.77 10.27
C ASP A 431 29.53 -15.03 11.37
N ASP A 432 28.19 -14.98 11.27
CA ASP A 432 27.36 -14.30 12.27
C ASP A 432 27.42 -15.03 13.63
N PRO A 433 27.96 -14.39 14.69
CA PRO A 433 28.15 -15.01 15.99
C PRO A 433 26.84 -15.31 16.72
N ASP A 434 25.72 -14.70 16.31
CA ASP A 434 24.41 -14.84 16.95
C ASP A 434 23.60 -16.04 16.41
N LEU A 435 24.14 -16.75 15.41
CA LEU A 435 23.52 -17.93 14.80
C LEU A 435 24.17 -19.24 15.28
N SER A 436 23.33 -20.20 15.64
CA SER A 436 23.77 -21.57 15.87
C SER A 436 24.19 -22.26 14.57
N LYS A 437 25.01 -23.32 14.67
CA LYS A 437 25.43 -24.12 13.51
C LYS A 437 24.23 -24.76 12.80
N GLU A 438 23.22 -25.14 13.58
CA GLU A 438 21.96 -25.69 13.11
C GLU A 438 21.17 -24.66 12.29
N GLU A 439 21.16 -23.40 12.73
CA GLU A 439 20.51 -22.30 12.00
C GLU A 439 21.26 -21.98 10.71
N ILE A 440 22.59 -21.88 10.73
CA ILE A 440 23.40 -21.68 9.53
C ILE A 440 23.11 -22.78 8.50
N LYS A 441 23.06 -24.03 8.94
CA LYS A 441 22.69 -25.17 8.08
C LYS A 441 21.26 -25.03 7.54
N ALA A 442 20.29 -24.68 8.40
CA ALA A 442 18.90 -24.52 7.97
C ALA A 442 18.72 -23.36 6.98
N ILE A 443 19.48 -22.27 7.12
CA ILE A 443 19.50 -21.15 6.18
C ILE A 443 20.08 -21.61 4.83
N ALA A 444 21.23 -22.29 4.85
CA ALA A 444 21.88 -22.81 3.65
C ALA A 444 20.98 -23.78 2.86
N GLU A 445 20.14 -24.55 3.58
CA GLU A 445 19.13 -25.47 3.00
C GLU A 445 17.80 -24.78 2.65
N ASN A 446 17.70 -23.44 2.77
CA ASN A 446 16.47 -22.66 2.58
C ASN A 446 15.27 -23.14 3.44
N ARG A 447 15.57 -23.75 4.59
CA ARG A 447 14.59 -24.18 5.60
C ARG A 447 14.34 -23.12 6.67
N LYS A 448 15.18 -22.08 6.76
CA LYS A 448 14.98 -20.96 7.69
C LYS A 448 15.37 -19.64 7.04
N ARG A 449 14.55 -18.60 7.23
CA ARG A 449 14.80 -17.22 6.79
C ARG A 449 14.51 -16.25 7.92
N PHE A 450 15.25 -15.15 7.97
CA PHE A 450 15.11 -14.12 8.99
C PHE A 450 14.60 -12.82 8.38
N TYR A 451 13.82 -12.06 9.14
CA TYR A 451 13.19 -10.82 8.71
C TYR A 451 13.34 -9.76 9.79
N GLN A 452 13.39 -8.48 9.40
CA GLN A 452 13.41 -7.38 10.36
C GLN A 452 12.01 -6.95 10.78
N GLY A 453 10.99 -7.19 9.95
CA GLY A 453 9.63 -6.74 10.21
C GLY A 453 8.56 -7.56 9.51
N PHE A 454 7.32 -7.20 9.79
CA PHE A 454 6.13 -7.78 9.16
C PHE A 454 4.96 -6.80 9.23
N TYR A 455 3.97 -7.01 8.36
CA TYR A 455 2.64 -6.43 8.53
C TYR A 455 1.70 -7.50 9.07
N TRP A 456 0.98 -7.19 10.15
CA TRP A 456 -0.04 -8.04 10.74
C TRP A 456 -1.39 -7.32 10.69
N GLY A 457 -2.16 -7.62 9.66
CA GLY A 457 -3.39 -6.90 9.35
C GLY A 457 -3.10 -5.48 8.91
N GLY A 458 -3.55 -4.52 9.71
CA GLY A 458 -3.35 -3.09 9.45
C GLY A 458 -2.09 -2.50 10.10
N GLU A 459 -1.31 -3.27 10.84
CA GLU A 459 -0.22 -2.76 11.67
C GLU A 459 1.16 -3.22 11.19
N ARG A 460 2.17 -2.37 11.38
CA ARG A 460 3.55 -2.61 11.00
C ARG A 460 4.37 -2.91 12.25
N MET A 461 5.03 -4.07 12.30
CA MET A 461 5.86 -4.50 13.44
C MET A 461 7.30 -4.77 13.02
N TRP A 462 8.23 -4.55 13.93
CA TRP A 462 9.67 -4.73 13.77
C TRP A 462 10.21 -5.70 14.82
N ILE A 463 11.42 -6.23 14.61
CA ILE A 463 12.20 -6.74 15.73
C ILE A 463 12.43 -5.61 16.74
N GLU A 464 12.57 -6.00 18.00
CA GLU A 464 12.61 -5.20 19.21
C GLU A 464 11.28 -4.64 19.67
N ASP A 465 10.22 -4.65 18.85
CA ASP A 465 8.89 -4.13 19.25
C ASP A 465 8.28 -4.89 20.43
N MET A 466 7.57 -4.12 21.27
CA MET A 466 6.63 -4.66 22.25
C MET A 466 5.26 -4.86 21.61
N VAL A 467 4.80 -6.10 21.55
CA VAL A 467 3.49 -6.48 21.00
C VAL A 467 2.61 -7.15 22.04
N ARG A 468 1.30 -7.11 21.82
CA ARG A 468 0.28 -7.74 22.66
C ARG A 468 0.02 -9.17 22.19
N LEU A 469 -0.15 -10.11 23.13
CA LEU A 469 -0.52 -11.49 22.83
C LEU A 469 -2.02 -11.72 22.97
N LYS A 470 -2.57 -12.61 22.13
CA LYS A 470 -3.95 -13.09 22.23
C LYS A 470 -4.14 -14.00 23.44
N ARG A 471 -3.11 -14.78 23.80
CA ARG A 471 -3.18 -15.76 24.87
C ARG A 471 -3.36 -15.09 26.24
N PRO A 472 -4.24 -15.60 27.10
CA PRO A 472 -4.33 -15.18 28.49
C PRO A 472 -3.21 -15.81 29.34
N TRP A 473 -2.99 -15.26 30.53
CA TRP A 473 -2.00 -15.77 31.49
C TRP A 473 -2.19 -17.26 31.83
N SER A 474 -3.45 -17.73 31.90
CA SER A 474 -3.78 -19.12 32.23
C SER A 474 -3.21 -20.16 31.26
N GLU A 475 -2.84 -19.76 30.04
CA GLU A 475 -2.26 -20.64 29.02
C GLU A 475 -0.72 -20.70 29.08
N LEU A 476 -0.07 -19.92 29.95
CA LEU A 476 1.39 -19.94 30.10
C LEU A 476 1.93 -21.01 31.07
N GLN A 477 1.06 -21.88 31.61
CA GLN A 477 1.40 -22.81 32.70
C GLN A 477 2.53 -23.81 32.37
N GLU A 478 2.87 -24.00 31.09
CA GLU A 478 3.94 -24.88 30.64
C GLU A 478 5.31 -24.19 30.52
N LEU A 479 5.36 -22.87 30.71
CA LEU A 479 6.58 -22.08 30.57
C LEU A 479 7.24 -21.87 31.94
N HIS A 480 8.57 -21.76 31.96
CA HIS A 480 9.38 -21.41 33.14
C HIS A 480 9.19 -19.93 33.50
N CYS A 481 7.95 -19.51 33.72
CA CYS A 481 7.54 -18.16 34.06
C CYS A 481 7.45 -17.98 35.58
N ILE A 482 7.72 -16.77 36.05
CA ILE A 482 7.45 -16.39 37.45
C ILE A 482 5.95 -16.33 37.74
N THR A 483 5.59 -16.36 39.02
CA THR A 483 4.20 -16.19 39.50
C THR A 483 3.64 -14.81 39.10
N PRO A 484 2.37 -14.72 38.63
CA PRO A 484 1.80 -13.45 38.19
C PRO A 484 1.73 -12.46 39.35
N SER A 485 1.92 -11.17 39.06
CA SER A 485 1.64 -10.13 40.06
C SER A 485 0.13 -10.04 40.32
N PRO A 486 -0.29 -9.42 41.44
CA PRO A 486 -1.69 -9.04 41.62
C PRO A 486 -2.21 -8.27 40.39
N GLY A 487 -3.39 -8.64 39.89
CA GLY A 487 -4.03 -8.03 38.72
C GLY A 487 -3.48 -8.43 37.34
N ALA A 488 -2.27 -9.02 37.24
CA ALA A 488 -1.66 -9.32 35.94
C ALA A 488 -2.50 -10.26 35.06
N THR A 489 -3.26 -11.17 35.67
CA THR A 489 -4.14 -12.11 34.95
C THR A 489 -5.33 -11.42 34.26
N GLU A 490 -5.64 -10.19 34.64
CA GLU A 490 -6.70 -9.37 34.03
C GLU A 490 -6.17 -8.45 32.92
N HIS A 491 -4.85 -8.38 32.75
CA HIS A 491 -4.18 -7.53 31.77
C HIS A 491 -3.71 -8.35 30.55
N CYS A 492 -3.19 -7.65 29.54
CA CYS A 492 -2.57 -8.28 28.39
C CYS A 492 -1.18 -8.82 28.75
N LEU A 493 -0.83 -9.96 28.16
CA LEU A 493 0.56 -10.40 28.07
C LEU A 493 1.24 -9.69 26.91
N PHE A 494 2.46 -9.24 27.14
CA PHE A 494 3.27 -8.57 26.13
C PHE A 494 4.45 -9.44 25.73
N PHE A 495 4.91 -9.26 24.51
CA PHE A 495 6.03 -9.98 23.93
C PHE A 495 6.96 -8.98 23.27
N ARG A 496 8.23 -8.95 23.69
CA ARG A 496 9.26 -8.16 23.01
C ARG A 496 9.95 -9.03 21.97
N ILE A 497 9.76 -8.71 20.70
CA ILE A 497 10.30 -9.49 19.59
C ILE A 497 11.81 -9.35 19.55
N SER A 498 12.56 -10.44 19.55
CA SER A 498 14.02 -10.46 19.31
C SER A 498 14.33 -10.90 17.88
N LYS A 499 13.62 -11.94 17.38
CA LYS A 499 13.82 -12.53 16.05
C LYS A 499 12.47 -12.81 15.38
N ILE A 500 12.40 -12.55 14.08
CA ILE A 500 11.28 -12.93 13.21
C ILE A 500 11.81 -13.91 12.17
N THR A 501 11.18 -15.07 12.07
CA THR A 501 11.64 -16.15 11.20
C THR A 501 10.51 -16.76 10.37
N ALA A 502 10.86 -17.25 9.18
CA ALA A 502 10.05 -18.22 8.45
C ALA A 502 10.81 -19.55 8.41
N GLU A 503 10.24 -20.58 9.05
CA GLU A 503 10.85 -21.90 9.18
C GLU A 503 10.03 -22.96 8.43
N ALA A 504 10.70 -23.88 7.75
CA ALA A 504 10.05 -25.00 7.08
C ALA A 504 9.25 -25.83 8.10
N SER A 505 7.97 -26.05 7.80
CA SER A 505 7.09 -26.91 8.61
C SER A 505 7.65 -28.36 8.64
N PRO A 506 7.36 -29.18 9.66
CA PRO A 506 7.72 -30.60 9.64
C PRO A 506 7.22 -31.34 8.38
N ASP A 507 6.09 -30.90 7.82
CA ASP A 507 5.49 -31.45 6.59
C ASP A 507 6.06 -30.83 5.30
N HIS A 508 7.17 -30.09 5.39
CA HIS A 508 7.77 -29.41 4.25
C HIS A 508 8.32 -30.42 3.23
N THR A 509 7.84 -30.33 1.99
CA THR A 509 8.39 -31.08 0.85
C THR A 509 8.78 -30.12 -0.27
N ILE A 510 9.66 -30.56 -1.17
CA ILE A 510 10.06 -29.79 -2.36
C ILE A 510 8.84 -29.45 -3.24
N GLU A 511 7.84 -30.35 -3.28
CA GLU A 511 6.64 -30.17 -4.10
C GLU A 511 5.61 -29.24 -3.43
N THR A 512 5.55 -29.25 -2.10
CA THR A 512 4.62 -28.44 -1.30
C THR A 512 5.38 -27.75 -0.17
N PRO A 513 6.12 -26.67 -0.47
CA PRO A 513 6.83 -25.92 0.55
C PRO A 513 5.83 -25.34 1.53
N SER A 514 5.94 -25.72 2.80
CA SER A 514 5.15 -25.16 3.90
C SER A 514 6.10 -24.51 4.89
N TYR A 515 5.76 -23.30 5.31
CA TYR A 515 6.54 -22.51 6.26
C TYR A 515 5.65 -22.04 7.41
N ARG A 516 6.21 -22.02 8.62
CA ARG A 516 5.64 -21.40 9.81
C ARG A 516 6.39 -20.10 10.09
N SER A 517 5.66 -19.08 10.51
CA SER A 517 6.28 -17.82 10.93
C SER A 517 6.36 -17.80 12.44
N LEU A 518 7.59 -17.87 12.96
CA LEU A 518 7.87 -17.95 14.39
C LEU A 518 8.56 -16.68 14.86
N LEU A 519 8.13 -16.22 16.03
CA LEU A 519 8.67 -15.07 16.73
C LEU A 519 9.36 -15.53 18.01
N TYR A 520 10.56 -15.04 18.23
CA TYR A 520 11.36 -15.29 19.42
C TYR A 520 11.41 -14.01 20.24
N GLY A 521 11.48 -14.11 21.56
CA GLY A 521 11.50 -12.93 22.41
C GLY A 521 11.21 -13.17 23.89
N ASP A 522 11.07 -12.05 24.59
CA ASP A 522 10.82 -12.02 26.04
C ASP A 522 9.34 -11.73 26.33
N LEU A 523 8.80 -12.37 27.35
CA LEU A 523 7.44 -12.17 27.83
C LEU A 523 7.42 -11.13 28.96
N PHE A 524 6.42 -10.25 28.92
CA PHE A 524 6.19 -9.23 29.93
C PHE A 524 4.74 -9.19 30.38
N GLU A 525 4.52 -8.77 31.62
CA GLU A 525 3.22 -8.37 32.16
C GLU A 525 3.25 -6.91 32.64
N LEU A 526 2.08 -6.34 32.93
CA LEU A 526 1.97 -5.03 33.57
C LEU A 526 1.84 -5.20 35.09
N VAL A 527 2.67 -4.46 35.81
CA VAL A 527 2.61 -4.33 37.28
C VAL A 527 2.27 -2.89 37.64
N GLU A 528 1.45 -2.68 38.68
CA GLU A 528 1.18 -1.34 39.19
C GLU A 528 2.43 -0.73 39.83
N GLU A 529 2.73 0.54 39.50
CA GLU A 529 3.80 1.29 40.17
C GLU A 529 3.32 1.73 41.56
N GLU A 530 3.99 1.26 42.63
CA GLU A 530 3.72 1.73 43.98
C GLU A 530 4.01 3.24 44.07
N THR A 531 2.99 4.03 44.38
CA THR A 531 2.94 5.50 44.23
C THR A 531 3.87 6.32 45.15
N GLU A 532 4.86 5.74 45.82
CA GLU A 532 5.52 6.40 46.96
C GLU A 532 6.94 6.96 46.72
N THR A 533 7.55 6.82 45.54
CA THR A 533 8.78 7.58 45.24
C THR A 533 8.72 8.23 43.85
N GLY A 534 8.68 9.56 43.84
CA GLY A 534 8.42 10.36 42.65
C GLY A 534 9.41 10.16 41.50
N ALA A 535 8.85 10.34 40.30
CA ALA A 535 9.51 10.58 39.02
C ALA A 535 10.39 9.45 38.45
N GLY A 536 9.74 8.53 37.74
CA GLY A 536 10.10 8.20 36.36
C GLY A 536 11.53 7.74 36.14
N ASN A 537 11.89 6.59 36.70
CA ASN A 537 12.90 5.70 36.15
C ASN A 537 12.76 4.34 36.81
N LEU A 538 12.81 3.28 35.99
CA LEU A 538 12.67 1.89 36.41
C LEU A 538 13.42 1.61 37.72
N ALA A 539 12.69 1.41 38.82
CA ALA A 539 13.09 0.47 39.83
C ALA A 539 12.83 -0.93 39.25
N ALA A 540 13.64 -1.32 38.27
CA ALA A 540 13.90 -2.72 38.06
C ALA A 540 14.27 -3.26 39.44
N SER A 541 13.65 -4.36 39.86
CA SER A 541 14.27 -5.25 40.81
C SER A 541 15.60 -5.69 40.19
N ALA A 542 16.63 -4.86 40.34
CA ALA A 542 17.99 -5.15 39.98
C ALA A 542 18.47 -6.19 40.97
N GLN A 543 18.13 -7.46 40.70
CA GLN A 543 19.14 -8.48 40.87
C GLN A 543 20.35 -7.99 40.06
N LYS A 544 21.44 -7.68 40.76
CA LYS A 544 22.72 -7.15 40.27
C LYS A 544 22.97 -7.44 38.78
N ARG A 545 22.54 -6.54 37.89
CA ARG A 545 23.05 -6.51 36.52
C ARG A 545 24.41 -5.84 36.53
N ASP A 546 25.27 -6.24 35.59
CA ASP A 546 26.48 -5.49 35.31
C ASP A 546 26.09 -4.02 35.01
N PRO A 547 26.75 -3.03 35.64
CA PRO A 547 26.35 -1.61 35.60
C PRO A 547 26.49 -0.92 34.22
N GLY A 548 26.52 -1.67 33.11
CA GLY A 548 26.73 -1.15 31.75
C GLY A 548 25.61 -1.38 30.75
N GLN A 549 24.60 -2.23 31.03
CA GLN A 549 23.57 -2.57 30.04
C GLN A 549 22.19 -2.07 30.46
N PRO A 550 21.63 -1.03 29.80
CA PRO A 550 20.29 -0.53 30.09
C PRO A 550 19.27 -1.67 29.90
N SER A 551 18.27 -1.71 30.79
CA SER A 551 17.18 -2.68 30.66
C SER A 551 16.51 -2.51 29.29
N VAL A 552 16.40 -3.60 28.53
CA VAL A 552 15.85 -3.58 27.16
C VAL A 552 14.40 -3.06 27.12
N ALA A 553 13.68 -3.12 28.25
CA ALA A 553 12.34 -2.55 28.39
C ALA A 553 12.30 -1.03 28.57
N GLN A 554 13.43 -0.36 28.87
CA GLN A 554 13.48 1.09 29.16
C GLN A 554 13.03 1.97 28.00
N ASN A 555 13.06 1.45 26.78
CA ASN A 555 12.66 2.20 25.60
C ASN A 555 11.14 2.26 25.42
N TYR A 556 10.38 1.37 26.07
CA TYR A 556 8.92 1.28 25.98
C TYR A 556 8.24 2.03 27.11
N ILE A 557 7.21 2.80 26.76
CA ILE A 557 6.37 3.51 27.71
C ILE A 557 5.27 2.53 28.13
N ALA A 558 5.13 2.23 29.42
CA ALA A 558 3.96 1.50 29.91
C ALA A 558 2.77 2.46 30.08
N PRO A 559 1.52 1.95 30.15
CA PRO A 559 0.38 2.79 30.54
C PRO A 559 0.65 3.52 31.86
N LYS A 560 0.12 4.73 32.03
CA LYS A 560 0.28 5.52 33.26
C LYS A 560 -0.03 4.67 34.51
N LYS A 561 0.84 4.73 35.53
CA LYS A 561 0.80 3.95 36.78
C LYS A 561 1.16 2.47 36.65
N PHE A 562 1.67 2.04 35.50
CA PHE A 562 2.14 0.67 35.30
C PHE A 562 3.59 0.65 34.83
N ALA A 563 4.24 -0.49 35.05
CA ALA A 563 5.54 -0.82 34.50
C ALA A 563 5.52 -2.22 33.85
N TYR A 564 6.40 -2.45 32.89
CA TYR A 564 6.59 -3.78 32.31
C TYR A 564 7.50 -4.62 33.21
N ARG A 565 7.05 -5.83 33.58
CA ARG A 565 7.83 -6.84 34.30
C ARG A 565 8.06 -8.05 33.42
N GLN A 566 9.32 -8.40 33.16
CA GLN A 566 9.66 -9.62 32.43
C GLN A 566 9.27 -10.85 33.26
N ILE A 567 8.67 -11.85 32.63
CA ILE A 567 8.16 -13.04 33.34
C ILE A 567 8.93 -14.33 33.03
N ASN A 568 9.57 -14.44 31.87
CA ASN A 568 10.54 -15.51 31.57
C ASN A 568 11.90 -15.22 32.24
N THR A 569 12.68 -16.26 32.52
CA THR A 569 14.04 -16.13 33.05
C THR A 569 14.99 -15.52 32.01
N GLU A 570 16.06 -14.83 32.44
CA GLU A 570 17.02 -14.18 31.52
C GLU A 570 17.77 -15.15 30.60
N ASP A 571 17.82 -16.44 30.95
CA ASP A 571 18.42 -17.53 30.18
C ASP A 571 17.42 -18.27 29.29
N SER A 572 16.14 -17.86 29.28
CA SER A 572 15.11 -18.46 28.43
C SER A 572 14.49 -17.44 27.49
N GLU A 573 14.15 -17.90 26.29
CA GLU A 573 13.44 -17.11 25.29
C GLU A 573 12.13 -17.82 24.95
N ALA A 574 11.04 -17.05 24.92
CA ALA A 574 9.74 -17.57 24.52
C ALA A 574 9.64 -17.60 22.99
N VAL A 575 8.98 -18.64 22.48
CA VAL A 575 8.68 -18.78 21.05
C VAL A 575 7.17 -18.77 20.88
N CYS A 576 6.66 -17.90 20.01
CA CYS A 576 5.25 -17.89 19.65
C CYS A 576 5.07 -17.94 18.13
N ASP A 577 3.91 -18.45 17.71
CA ASP A 577 3.52 -18.38 16.31
C ASP A 577 3.04 -16.95 16.03
N ILE A 578 3.28 -16.42 14.83
CA ILE A 578 2.81 -15.08 14.46
C ILE A 578 1.30 -14.92 14.69
N SER A 579 0.54 -16.00 14.58
CA SER A 579 -0.90 -16.03 14.83
C SER A 579 -1.31 -15.74 16.28
N ASP A 580 -0.39 -15.88 17.25
CA ASP A 580 -0.58 -15.54 18.66
C ASP A 580 -0.55 -14.03 18.93
N ILE A 581 -0.07 -13.22 17.98
CA ILE A 581 0.01 -11.76 18.12
C ILE A 581 -1.37 -11.13 17.98
N ALA A 582 -1.78 -10.37 19.00
CA ALA A 582 -3.02 -9.58 18.98
C ALA A 582 -2.86 -8.28 18.19
N GLY A 583 -1.71 -7.61 18.35
CA GLY A 583 -1.42 -6.32 17.72
C GLY A 583 -0.33 -5.57 18.45
N ARG A 584 -0.04 -4.33 18.05
CA ARG A 584 0.86 -3.43 18.79
C ARG A 584 0.20 -2.95 20.08
N ALA A 585 1.03 -2.53 21.03
CA ALA A 585 0.58 -1.82 22.23
C ALA A 585 0.57 -0.31 21.98
N TYR A 586 -0.49 0.38 22.41
CA TYR A 586 -0.60 1.84 22.38
C TYR A 586 -0.85 2.37 23.79
N PRO A 587 0.19 2.38 24.65
CA PRO A 587 0.09 2.67 26.08
C PRO A 587 -0.41 4.09 26.39
N ASP A 588 -0.22 5.00 25.43
CA ASP A 588 -0.58 6.41 25.51
C ASP A 588 -1.84 6.76 24.70
N LEU A 589 -2.63 5.76 24.31
CA LEU A 589 -3.81 5.97 23.46
C LEU A 589 -4.83 6.92 24.08
N LEU A 590 -4.91 6.97 25.41
CA LEU A 590 -5.83 7.84 26.15
C LEU A 590 -5.16 9.11 26.67
N ASP A 591 -3.86 9.31 26.48
CA ASP A 591 -3.14 10.50 26.99
C ASP A 591 -3.70 11.77 26.37
N HIS A 592 -4.36 12.61 27.18
CA HIS A 592 -5.03 13.83 26.74
C HIS A 592 -4.19 14.69 25.77
N ASP A 593 -2.89 14.81 26.02
CA ASP A 593 -2.00 15.71 25.28
C ASP A 593 -1.56 15.14 23.91
N LYS A 594 -1.85 13.86 23.64
CA LYS A 594 -1.47 13.17 22.40
C LYS A 594 -2.67 12.88 21.49
N GLN A 595 -3.88 13.15 21.97
CA GLN A 595 -5.11 12.66 21.36
C GLN A 595 -6.33 13.49 21.78
N ASN A 596 -7.30 13.63 20.88
CA ASN A 596 -8.51 14.43 21.12
C ASN A 596 -9.82 13.62 20.94
N TRP A 597 -9.77 12.30 21.08
CA TRP A 597 -10.89 11.39 20.78
C TRP A 597 -11.52 10.79 22.04
N PHE A 598 -10.71 10.38 22.99
CA PHE A 598 -11.14 9.63 24.16
C PHE A 598 -10.93 10.43 25.44
N ILE A 599 -11.73 10.14 26.46
CA ILE A 599 -11.58 10.73 27.80
C ILE A 599 -10.32 10.13 28.43
N ASP A 600 -9.41 10.99 28.88
CA ASP A 600 -8.26 10.56 29.69
C ASP A 600 -8.78 10.28 31.12
N PRO A 601 -8.67 9.05 31.65
CA PRO A 601 -9.11 8.73 33.01
C PRO A 601 -8.46 9.59 34.10
N HIS A 602 -7.34 10.24 33.79
CA HIS A 602 -6.64 11.14 34.71
C HIS A 602 -7.05 12.62 34.58
N ARG A 603 -7.84 12.99 33.56
CA ARG A 603 -8.37 14.35 33.34
C ARG A 603 -9.87 14.31 33.03
N ILE A 604 -10.65 13.88 34.03
CA ILE A 604 -12.12 13.72 33.94
C ILE A 604 -12.85 15.05 33.75
N ASP A 605 -12.18 16.18 34.00
CA ASP A 605 -12.69 17.53 33.74
C ASP A 605 -12.74 17.88 32.24
N MET A 606 -11.96 17.20 31.39
CA MET A 606 -11.83 17.48 29.96
C MET A 606 -12.59 16.45 29.11
N THR A 607 -13.93 16.44 29.20
CA THR A 607 -14.79 15.45 28.52
C THR A 607 -15.47 15.95 27.26
N GLU A 608 -15.47 17.25 27.01
CA GLU A 608 -16.23 17.84 25.90
C GLU A 608 -15.77 17.29 24.53
N GLY A 609 -16.69 16.64 23.82
CA GLY A 609 -16.44 16.06 22.50
C GLY A 609 -15.63 14.76 22.48
N ARG A 610 -15.27 14.21 23.65
CA ARG A 610 -14.51 12.95 23.78
C ARG A 610 -15.41 11.79 24.19
N GLN A 611 -15.00 10.57 23.84
CA GLN A 611 -15.73 9.33 24.14
C GLN A 611 -15.12 8.59 25.33
N GLU A 612 -15.96 7.94 26.13
CA GLU A 612 -15.48 7.04 27.19
C GLU A 612 -14.78 5.82 26.57
N PRO A 613 -13.60 5.44 27.07
CA PRO A 613 -12.91 4.25 26.58
C PRO A 613 -13.64 2.98 26.98
N ASP A 614 -13.81 2.06 26.04
CA ASP A 614 -14.36 0.72 26.28
C ASP A 614 -13.26 -0.32 26.55
N ASP A 615 -13.65 -1.55 26.90
CA ASP A 615 -12.71 -2.65 27.14
C ASP A 615 -11.83 -2.94 25.92
N HIS A 616 -12.29 -2.61 24.71
CA HIS A 616 -11.51 -2.78 23.49
C HIS A 616 -10.31 -1.82 23.47
N LEU A 617 -10.53 -0.53 23.75
CA LEU A 617 -9.44 0.44 23.88
C LEU A 617 -8.50 0.12 25.03
N LEU A 618 -9.03 -0.30 26.17
CA LEU A 618 -8.22 -0.73 27.31
C LEU A 618 -7.36 -1.96 26.94
N SER A 619 -7.87 -2.88 26.12
CA SER A 619 -7.10 -4.01 25.59
C SER A 619 -5.99 -3.57 24.62
N ILE A 620 -6.21 -2.53 23.81
CA ILE A 620 -5.18 -1.95 22.92
C ILE A 620 -4.03 -1.31 23.71
N MET A 621 -4.33 -0.72 24.88
CA MET A 621 -3.33 -0.25 25.84
C MET A 621 -2.68 -1.39 26.63
N GLY A 622 -3.33 -2.56 26.65
CA GLY A 622 -2.97 -3.77 27.38
C GLY A 622 -3.40 -3.80 28.85
N LEU A 623 -4.30 -2.90 29.24
CA LEU A 623 -5.00 -2.88 30.54
C LEU A 623 -6.16 -3.90 30.63
N LYS A 624 -6.43 -4.60 29.53
CA LYS A 624 -7.37 -5.73 29.43
C LYS A 624 -6.74 -6.82 28.57
N PRO A 625 -7.24 -8.07 28.59
CA PRO A 625 -6.65 -9.16 27.84
C PRO A 625 -6.59 -8.89 26.34
N GLY A 626 -5.51 -9.32 25.67
CA GLY A 626 -5.24 -8.98 24.27
C GLY A 626 -6.24 -9.55 23.27
N TYR A 627 -6.88 -10.69 23.58
CA TYR A 627 -7.89 -11.31 22.70
C TYR A 627 -9.15 -10.45 22.51
N ILE A 628 -9.40 -9.45 23.37
CA ILE A 628 -10.54 -8.52 23.22
C ILE A 628 -10.34 -7.61 21.99
N ALA A 629 -9.10 -7.23 21.71
CA ALA A 629 -8.73 -6.39 20.58
C ALA A 629 -7.59 -7.01 19.78
N MET A 630 -7.95 -7.90 18.84
CA MET A 630 -6.99 -8.67 18.07
C MET A 630 -7.20 -8.60 16.56
N SER A 631 -6.09 -8.72 15.83
CA SER A 631 -6.07 -8.90 14.37
C SER A 631 -6.45 -10.33 13.98
N ASP A 632 -7.33 -10.46 12.97
CA ASP A 632 -7.82 -11.75 12.44
C ASP A 632 -6.91 -12.32 11.33
N SER A 633 -5.90 -11.56 10.87
CA SER A 633 -4.91 -11.90 9.83
C SER A 633 -4.82 -13.39 9.44
N LYS A 634 -5.46 -13.77 8.33
CA LYS A 634 -5.57 -15.14 7.81
C LYS A 634 -4.75 -15.37 6.55
N TYR A 635 -4.69 -14.37 5.67
CA TYR A 635 -4.20 -14.52 4.32
C TYR A 635 -2.79 -13.96 4.18
N TRP A 636 -1.82 -14.83 3.96
CA TRP A 636 -0.47 -14.38 3.61
C TRP A 636 -0.45 -13.75 2.21
N LYS A 637 0.37 -12.71 2.06
CA LYS A 637 0.65 -12.02 0.81
C LYS A 637 2.15 -11.76 0.66
N VAL A 638 2.62 -11.63 -0.57
CA VAL A 638 4.05 -11.47 -0.85
C VAL A 638 4.60 -10.18 -0.26
N ASP A 639 3.83 -9.09 -0.35
CA ASP A 639 4.20 -7.78 0.18
C ASP A 639 2.96 -6.93 0.50
N LEU A 640 3.18 -5.74 1.06
CA LEU A 640 2.12 -4.78 1.37
C LEU A 640 1.37 -4.31 0.11
N HIS A 641 2.05 -4.17 -1.02
CA HIS A 641 1.40 -3.74 -2.25
C HIS A 641 0.35 -4.76 -2.71
N GLU A 642 0.67 -6.05 -2.64
CA GLU A 642 -0.28 -7.12 -2.94
C GLU A 642 -1.44 -7.14 -1.94
N ILE A 643 -1.21 -6.89 -0.64
CA ILE A 643 -2.29 -6.76 0.36
C ILE A 643 -3.28 -5.65 -0.06
N VAL A 644 -2.77 -4.46 -0.38
CA VAL A 644 -3.58 -3.29 -0.72
C VAL A 644 -4.29 -3.49 -2.06
N GLN A 645 -3.61 -4.06 -3.06
CA GLN A 645 -4.18 -4.38 -4.36
C GLN A 645 -5.27 -5.45 -4.23
N TYR A 646 -5.03 -6.48 -3.41
CA TYR A 646 -5.99 -7.55 -3.13
C TYR A 646 -7.25 -6.98 -2.46
N GLY A 647 -7.09 -6.17 -1.41
CA GLY A 647 -8.22 -5.50 -0.74
C GLY A 647 -9.05 -4.66 -1.71
N SER A 648 -8.40 -3.77 -2.46
CA SER A 648 -9.05 -2.86 -3.41
C SER A 648 -9.73 -3.58 -4.57
N THR A 649 -9.10 -4.62 -5.13
CA THR A 649 -9.64 -5.38 -6.27
C THR A 649 -10.78 -6.28 -5.82
N THR A 650 -10.64 -6.93 -4.67
CA THR A 650 -11.67 -7.83 -4.12
C THR A 650 -12.94 -7.05 -3.82
N ILE A 651 -12.86 -5.90 -3.14
CA ILE A 651 -14.06 -5.11 -2.84
C ILE A 651 -14.70 -4.56 -4.12
N ARG A 652 -13.90 -4.08 -5.07
CA ARG A 652 -14.41 -3.60 -6.37
C ARG A 652 -15.20 -4.68 -7.10
N ASN A 653 -14.69 -5.91 -7.13
CA ASN A 653 -15.34 -7.04 -7.78
C ASN A 653 -16.61 -7.48 -7.04
N LYS A 654 -16.56 -7.59 -5.71
CA LYS A 654 -17.73 -7.93 -4.89
C LYS A 654 -18.85 -6.91 -5.05
N MET A 655 -18.53 -5.62 -4.98
CA MET A 655 -19.53 -4.56 -5.14
C MET A 655 -20.11 -4.52 -6.55
N ARG A 656 -19.29 -4.73 -7.58
CA ARG A 656 -19.76 -4.80 -8.97
C ARG A 656 -20.71 -5.98 -9.17
N ALA A 657 -20.38 -7.15 -8.60
CA ALA A 657 -21.23 -8.33 -8.65
C ALA A 657 -22.57 -8.07 -7.94
N PHE A 658 -22.53 -7.55 -6.72
CA PHE A 658 -23.72 -7.18 -5.95
C PHE A 658 -24.63 -6.20 -6.71
N TYR A 659 -24.06 -5.12 -7.26
CA TYR A 659 -24.83 -4.15 -8.03
C TYR A 659 -25.39 -4.75 -9.34
N SER A 660 -24.66 -5.68 -9.98
CA SER A 660 -25.18 -6.43 -11.14
C SER A 660 -26.39 -7.26 -10.76
N GLU A 661 -26.40 -7.89 -9.59
CA GLU A 661 -27.54 -8.68 -9.10
C GLU A 661 -28.73 -7.79 -8.81
N LEU A 662 -28.51 -6.61 -8.22
CA LEU A 662 -29.56 -5.60 -7.99
C LEU A 662 -30.20 -5.16 -9.31
N VAL A 663 -29.40 -4.76 -10.31
CA VAL A 663 -29.91 -4.35 -11.63
C VAL A 663 -30.73 -5.47 -12.28
N GLN A 664 -30.24 -6.71 -12.22
CA GLN A 664 -30.98 -7.86 -12.75
C GLN A 664 -32.28 -8.13 -11.98
N SER A 665 -32.32 -7.88 -10.67
CA SER A 665 -33.56 -8.00 -9.88
C SER A 665 -34.59 -6.97 -10.33
N CYS A 666 -34.16 -5.71 -10.46
CA CYS A 666 -35.04 -4.64 -10.94
C CYS A 666 -35.53 -4.88 -12.37
N LEU A 667 -34.73 -5.51 -13.23
CA LEU A 667 -35.16 -5.90 -14.59
C LEU A 667 -36.17 -7.06 -14.61
N ARG A 668 -36.25 -7.88 -13.56
CA ARG A 668 -37.27 -8.95 -13.46
C ARG A 668 -38.59 -8.46 -12.89
N GLU A 669 -38.56 -7.37 -12.14
CA GLU A 669 -39.75 -6.76 -11.51
C GLU A 669 -40.51 -5.83 -12.47
N ASN A 670 -39.79 -5.25 -13.45
CA ASN A 670 -40.35 -4.46 -14.54
C ASN A 670 -40.71 -5.35 -15.74
#